data_AF-A0A8H7IGN7-F1
#
_entry.id   AF-A0A8H7IGN7-F1
#
_cell.length_a   1.000
_cell.length_b   1.000
_cell.length_c   1.000
_cell.angle_alpha   90.00
_cell.angle_beta   90.00
_cell.angle_gamma   90.00
#
_symmetry.space_group_name_H-M   'P 1'
#
loop_
_entity.id
_entity.type
_entity.pdbx_description
1 polymer ?
#
loop_
_entity_poly.entity_id
_entity_poly.type
_entity_poly.pdbx_seq_one_letter_code
_entity_poly.pdbx_strand_id
1 'polypeptide(L)'
;MKLHAVSAGVGTLVHSFQNLAWQNATSRAVVSPTLFTSQVHDFYRSTTDDVAEFSPLTQLLLVEILKLGVSFAWWTRERQNTSPGDQYVGLENGDDRQSPRLFSPGREGSRSGSPVNSQPTYLRLSLPPIPTLIPLAGIISLNCAVGFAGVEAQRFAVPGAIHMFSLFTPLVCALLLQLLFRRHYSASTWNGLLFQLAGLALIQCGTDINHMKLTSTLLLVGRVYLQAVLLSWMDLVFKWADHPLSALNLILWGSSSLLYLVAYVFIHSESLWTFNFSVYGFIVAMITAVEVVAMTFVLKHGDALTIGATSYSVSSILAFFSVLFGHANYKLLILLGICIAAYGLGIFVVERISADQEEQPKEMDVQSEESPIKAAIALGIGSIAVIIATVAISSQGTGVGLQSPRPTPWFDFTALPPTQSKAWCPRKPLPKLSGRKETKKRARVTSAFDNILLIVFFSHPRYDVNLDYHLEMYQDYFPNILYVGPQTREDAGHKGVYDVLVDGFKSDEDLSGDWFKMAGRMAHHMLFTAMKQNPCYDGYLWAPFDTFLNVPRLIQFKQDTIWWHSPFQDIITYVDNPALTNISELNVAFASNTLFIQFCFLDWWWGEPNVGLKACMPAFETVSAKRRAQLAQLTDGELRMVGGSADTLYLPGYLREAFLETMDPFLDTDCFLEIAVPTAVHLIRPPSQKISFVDHWWIWEEPLNATFVRNQWADGYEVDTFHKYQFGKKDEQGHFQGDSGHIMAVQDLQLDSFKRQGMA
;
A
#
# COMPACT_ATOMS: atom_id res chain seq x y z
N MET A 1 -52.52 -15.28 21.28
CA MET A 1 -52.38 -13.97 21.97
C MET A 1 -50.96 -13.37 21.94
N LYS A 2 -49.86 -14.10 21.71
CA LYS A 2 -48.49 -13.53 21.65
C LYS A 2 -47.98 -13.05 20.28
N LEU A 3 -48.67 -13.35 19.16
CA LEU A 3 -48.28 -12.84 17.83
C LEU A 3 -48.88 -11.45 17.48
N HIS A 4 -50.00 -11.07 18.10
CA HIS A 4 -50.62 -9.76 17.86
C HIS A 4 -49.86 -8.60 18.51
N ALA A 5 -49.10 -8.84 19.58
CA ALA A 5 -48.27 -7.83 20.24
C ALA A 5 -47.00 -7.49 19.43
N VAL A 6 -46.45 -8.46 18.66
CA VAL A 6 -45.29 -8.25 17.79
C VAL A 6 -45.71 -7.53 16.50
N SER A 7 -46.88 -7.84 15.95
CA SER A 7 -47.45 -7.11 14.80
C SER A 7 -47.81 -5.66 15.16
N ALA A 8 -48.33 -5.41 16.37
CA ALA A 8 -48.62 -4.06 16.85
C ALA A 8 -47.33 -3.25 17.07
N GLY A 9 -46.27 -3.86 17.64
CA GLY A 9 -44.97 -3.21 17.85
C GLY A 9 -44.20 -2.89 16.56
N VAL A 10 -44.30 -3.75 15.53
CA VAL A 10 -43.73 -3.47 14.21
C VAL A 10 -44.55 -2.40 13.47
N GLY A 11 -45.86 -2.37 13.65
CA GLY A 11 -46.73 -1.33 13.11
C GLY A 11 -46.44 0.06 13.68
N THR A 12 -46.22 0.20 14.99
CA THR A 12 -45.79 1.47 15.61
C THR A 12 -44.37 1.86 15.24
N LEU A 13 -43.45 0.91 15.05
CA LEU A 13 -42.11 1.20 14.54
C LEU A 13 -42.15 1.73 13.11
N VAL A 14 -42.94 1.12 12.22
CA VAL A 14 -43.11 1.59 10.83
C VAL A 14 -43.82 2.94 10.78
N HIS A 15 -44.81 3.18 11.63
CA HIS A 15 -45.54 4.46 11.68
C HIS A 15 -44.73 5.58 12.33
N SER A 16 -43.87 5.29 13.31
CA SER A 16 -42.87 6.24 13.85
C SER A 16 -41.75 6.51 12.86
N PHE A 17 -41.30 5.51 12.09
CA PHE A 17 -40.37 5.72 10.98
C PHE A 17 -40.99 6.52 9.83
N GLN A 18 -42.28 6.35 9.54
CA GLN A 18 -43.00 7.14 8.53
C GLN A 18 -43.27 8.57 8.99
N ASN A 19 -43.62 8.79 10.27
CA ASN A 19 -43.76 10.14 10.82
C ASN A 19 -42.42 10.87 10.97
N LEU A 20 -41.32 10.15 11.29
CA LEU A 20 -39.97 10.70 11.17
C LEU A 20 -39.63 10.96 9.69
N ALA A 21 -39.91 10.04 8.77
CA ALA A 21 -39.55 10.18 7.35
C ALA A 21 -40.34 11.28 6.62
N TRP A 22 -41.51 11.69 7.12
CA TRP A 22 -42.27 12.81 6.57
C TRP A 22 -41.83 14.17 7.11
N GLN A 23 -41.04 14.22 8.20
CA GLN A 23 -40.49 15.46 8.77
C GLN A 23 -38.94 15.58 8.68
N ASN A 24 -38.21 14.53 8.30
CA ASN A 24 -36.74 14.56 8.29
C ASN A 24 -36.11 14.49 6.90
N ALA A 25 -35.48 15.60 6.50
CA ALA A 25 -34.56 15.69 5.36
C ALA A 25 -33.31 14.78 5.51
N THR A 26 -33.05 14.24 6.71
CA THR A 26 -31.87 13.43 7.05
C THR A 26 -31.88 12.02 6.49
N SER A 27 -33.03 11.36 6.31
CA SER A 27 -33.07 9.99 5.74
C SER A 27 -32.77 9.97 4.23
N ARG A 28 -33.24 10.98 3.48
CA ARG A 28 -32.97 11.12 2.04
C ARG A 28 -31.53 11.57 1.76
N ALA A 29 -30.93 12.36 2.66
CA ALA A 29 -29.56 12.83 2.54
C ALA A 29 -28.50 11.72 2.74
N VAL A 30 -28.82 10.65 3.49
CA VAL A 30 -27.85 9.57 3.81
C VAL A 30 -28.03 8.33 2.94
N VAL A 31 -29.25 8.03 2.47
CA VAL A 31 -29.54 6.86 1.62
C VAL A 31 -29.25 7.11 0.13
N SER A 32 -29.36 8.36 -0.33
CA SER A 32 -29.08 8.71 -1.74
C SER A 32 -27.59 8.61 -2.13
N PRO A 33 -26.60 9.00 -1.30
CA PRO A 33 -25.18 8.88 -1.64
C PRO A 33 -24.64 7.45 -1.61
N THR A 34 -25.20 6.57 -0.76
CA THR A 34 -24.78 5.16 -0.60
C THR A 34 -25.22 4.29 -1.78
N LEU A 35 -26.41 4.54 -2.34
CA LEU A 35 -26.84 3.88 -3.58
C LEU A 35 -26.05 4.39 -4.80
N PHE A 36 -25.70 5.67 -4.82
CA PHE A 36 -24.95 6.28 -5.92
C PHE A 36 -23.47 5.83 -5.95
N THR A 37 -22.82 5.68 -4.78
CA THR A 37 -21.44 5.17 -4.68
C THR A 37 -21.31 3.71 -5.18
N SER A 38 -22.30 2.86 -4.90
CA SER A 38 -22.33 1.49 -5.43
C SER A 38 -22.46 1.45 -6.95
N GLN A 39 -23.31 2.30 -7.54
CA GLN A 39 -23.50 2.34 -9.00
C GLN A 39 -22.30 2.91 -9.75
N VAL A 40 -21.58 3.87 -9.16
CA VAL A 40 -20.34 4.42 -9.75
C VAL A 40 -19.22 3.37 -9.75
N HIS A 41 -19.16 2.50 -8.74
CA HIS A 41 -18.15 1.43 -8.68
C HIS A 41 -18.38 0.35 -9.75
N ASP A 42 -19.64 -0.02 -10.04
CA ASP A 42 -19.96 -1.02 -11.07
C ASP A 42 -19.79 -0.49 -12.50
N PHE A 43 -20.05 0.81 -12.73
CA PHE A 43 -19.81 1.45 -14.03
C PHE A 43 -18.30 1.55 -14.36
N TYR A 44 -17.45 1.60 -13.33
CA TYR A 44 -16.01 1.86 -13.46
C TYR A 44 -15.19 0.63 -13.85
N ARG A 45 -15.59 -0.59 -13.45
CA ARG A 45 -14.87 -1.82 -13.81
C ARG A 45 -14.93 -2.13 -15.31
N SER A 46 -15.76 -1.41 -16.07
CA SER A 46 -15.91 -1.53 -17.52
C SER A 46 -14.91 -0.69 -18.32
N THR A 47 -14.14 0.21 -17.70
CA THR A 47 -13.21 1.11 -18.41
C THR A 47 -11.79 0.95 -17.84
N THR A 48 -10.96 0.20 -18.56
CA THR A 48 -9.55 -0.10 -18.25
C THR A 48 -8.56 1.00 -18.62
N ASP A 49 -9.01 2.26 -18.71
CA ASP A 49 -8.15 3.37 -19.14
C ASP A 49 -7.54 4.13 -17.96
N ASP A 50 -6.29 4.55 -18.13
CA ASP A 50 -5.47 5.39 -17.26
C ASP A 50 -6.19 6.69 -16.84
N VAL A 51 -7.08 6.60 -15.83
CA VAL A 51 -7.66 7.79 -15.22
C VAL A 51 -6.57 8.41 -14.34
N ALA A 52 -6.01 9.53 -14.79
CA ALA A 52 -5.10 10.34 -14.00
C ALA A 52 -5.75 10.61 -12.62
N GLU A 53 -5.20 10.03 -11.55
CA GLU A 53 -5.64 10.32 -10.19
C GLU A 53 -5.19 11.73 -9.80
N PHE A 54 -6.06 12.50 -9.14
CA PHE A 54 -5.66 13.78 -8.58
C PHE A 54 -4.52 13.57 -7.57
N SER A 55 -3.58 14.52 -7.49
CA SER A 55 -2.67 14.54 -6.35
C SER A 55 -3.50 14.58 -5.05
N PRO A 56 -3.07 13.94 -3.95
CA PRO A 56 -3.82 13.95 -2.70
C PRO A 56 -4.13 15.36 -2.18
N LEU A 57 -3.22 16.31 -2.40
CA LEU A 57 -3.42 17.71 -2.04
C LEU A 57 -4.45 18.41 -2.94
N THR A 58 -4.44 18.12 -4.24
CA THR A 58 -5.46 18.59 -5.18
C THR A 58 -6.83 18.07 -4.78
N GLN A 59 -6.94 16.81 -4.38
CA GLN A 59 -8.18 16.21 -3.91
C GLN A 59 -8.69 16.91 -2.65
N LEU A 60 -7.83 17.19 -1.66
CA LEU A 60 -8.20 17.94 -0.46
C LEU A 60 -8.70 19.35 -0.78
N LEU A 61 -7.97 20.09 -1.61
CA LEU A 61 -8.35 21.44 -2.01
C LEU A 61 -9.71 21.43 -2.73
N LEU A 62 -9.90 20.49 -3.66
CA LEU A 62 -11.15 20.34 -4.38
C LEU A 62 -12.32 20.04 -3.43
N VAL A 63 -12.14 19.10 -2.49
CA VAL A 63 -13.14 18.77 -1.48
C VAL A 63 -13.53 20.00 -0.65
N GLU A 64 -12.57 20.82 -0.23
CA GLU A 64 -12.84 22.01 0.59
C GLU A 64 -13.56 23.12 -0.20
N ILE A 65 -13.18 23.35 -1.47
CA ILE A 65 -13.90 24.28 -2.36
C ILE A 65 -15.34 23.82 -2.57
N LEU A 66 -15.56 22.52 -2.74
CA LEU A 66 -16.90 21.95 -2.92
C LEU A 66 -17.73 22.06 -1.63
N LYS A 67 -17.15 21.83 -0.44
CA LYS A 67 -17.81 22.07 0.86
C LYS A 67 -18.25 23.53 1.00
N LEU A 68 -17.37 24.45 0.61
CA LEU A 68 -17.66 25.89 0.60
C LEU A 68 -18.82 26.21 -0.36
N GLY A 69 -18.80 25.67 -1.57
CA GLY A 69 -19.87 25.85 -2.56
C GLY A 69 -21.23 25.33 -2.07
N VAL A 70 -21.29 24.11 -1.51
CA VAL A 70 -22.52 23.55 -0.94
C VAL A 70 -23.02 24.38 0.24
N SER A 71 -22.12 24.85 1.11
CA SER A 71 -22.48 25.68 2.26
C SER A 71 -22.98 27.05 1.85
N PHE A 72 -22.42 27.63 0.79
CA PHE A 72 -22.90 28.88 0.19
C PHE A 72 -24.28 28.74 -0.45
N ALA A 73 -24.51 27.65 -1.18
CA ALA A 73 -25.82 27.34 -1.74
C ALA A 73 -26.89 27.14 -0.65
N TRP A 74 -26.52 26.50 0.47
CA TRP A 74 -27.40 26.38 1.62
C TRP A 74 -27.69 27.75 2.25
N TRP A 75 -26.66 28.54 2.56
CA TRP A 75 -26.80 29.85 3.17
C TRP A 75 -27.68 30.81 2.33
N THR A 76 -27.49 30.82 1.01
CA THR A 76 -28.30 31.64 0.09
C THR A 76 -29.77 31.21 0.07
N ARG A 77 -30.05 29.90 0.10
CA ARG A 77 -31.41 29.36 0.20
C ARG A 77 -32.09 29.72 1.52
N GLU A 78 -31.37 29.63 2.64
CA GLU A 78 -31.88 29.99 3.97
C GLU A 78 -32.31 31.47 4.03
N ARG A 79 -31.57 32.35 3.33
CA ARG A 79 -31.93 33.77 3.17
C ARG A 79 -33.12 34.03 2.25
N GLN A 80 -33.31 33.22 1.20
CA GLN A 80 -34.46 33.39 0.31
C GLN A 80 -35.77 32.99 0.98
N ASN A 81 -35.73 31.97 1.84
CA ASN A 81 -36.90 31.47 2.54
C ASN A 81 -37.34 32.34 3.73
N THR A 82 -36.47 33.23 4.23
CA THR A 82 -36.85 34.24 5.22
C THR A 82 -37.60 35.36 4.50
N SER A 83 -38.90 35.11 4.24
CA SER A 83 -39.83 36.10 3.70
C SER A 83 -39.78 37.37 4.57
N PRO A 84 -39.70 38.58 3.95
CA PRO A 84 -39.75 39.84 4.70
C PRO A 84 -41.02 40.04 5.54
N GLY A 85 -42.03 39.17 5.40
CA GLY A 85 -43.33 39.27 6.06
C GLY A 85 -43.51 38.48 7.35
N ASP A 86 -42.64 37.52 7.69
CA ASP A 86 -42.87 36.60 8.82
C ASP A 86 -42.29 37.07 10.17
N GLN A 87 -41.91 38.35 10.28
CA GLN A 87 -41.42 38.94 11.55
C GLN A 87 -42.45 39.73 12.35
N TYR A 88 -43.74 39.70 11.97
CA TYR A 88 -44.78 40.44 12.69
C TYR A 88 -46.10 39.68 12.85
N VAL A 89 -46.09 38.47 13.44
CA VAL A 89 -47.30 37.94 14.11
C VAL A 89 -46.91 37.04 15.28
N GLY A 90 -47.19 37.50 16.52
CA GLY A 90 -47.51 36.60 17.63
C GLY A 90 -46.59 36.63 18.85
N LEU A 91 -46.80 37.61 19.74
CA LEU A 91 -46.97 37.37 21.19
C LEU A 91 -47.56 38.65 21.84
N GLU A 92 -48.72 39.07 21.34
CA GLU A 92 -49.66 39.92 22.09
C GLU A 92 -50.96 39.10 22.20
N ASN A 93 -51.02 38.30 23.26
CA ASN A 93 -52.17 37.57 23.81
C ASN A 93 -51.57 36.70 24.93
N GLY A 94 -51.86 36.82 26.21
CA GLY A 94 -52.77 37.67 26.95
C GLY A 94 -52.71 37.08 28.36
N ASP A 95 -52.33 37.87 29.36
CA ASP A 95 -52.49 37.48 30.75
C ASP A 95 -53.07 38.65 31.54
N ASP A 96 -54.40 38.66 31.53
CA ASP A 96 -55.25 39.45 32.41
C ASP A 96 -55.11 38.92 33.84
N ARG A 97 -54.21 39.52 34.64
CA ARG A 97 -54.33 39.50 36.11
C ARG A 97 -54.07 40.89 36.72
N GLN A 98 -55.18 41.60 36.85
CA GLN A 98 -55.59 42.46 37.97
C GLN A 98 -54.50 43.00 38.94
N SER A 99 -54.39 44.34 39.00
CA SER A 99 -54.49 45.24 40.20
C SER A 99 -53.47 46.40 40.15
N PRO A 100 -53.69 47.52 40.87
CA PRO A 100 -54.54 48.62 40.42
C PRO A 100 -53.78 49.95 40.25
N ARG A 101 -54.46 50.86 39.56
CA ARG A 101 -54.12 52.28 39.35
C ARG A 101 -53.60 52.98 40.61
N LEU A 102 -52.56 53.79 40.42
CA LEU A 102 -52.39 55.05 41.15
C LEU A 102 -52.03 56.15 40.16
N PHE A 103 -52.85 57.21 40.21
CA PHE A 103 -52.75 58.43 39.44
C PHE A 103 -51.41 59.15 39.70
N SER A 104 -50.82 59.69 38.64
CA SER A 104 -50.08 60.95 38.73
C SER A 104 -50.20 61.71 37.41
N PRO A 105 -50.72 62.96 37.41
CA PRO A 105 -50.86 63.75 36.20
C PRO A 105 -49.64 64.65 35.98
N GLY A 106 -49.28 64.82 34.71
CA GLY A 106 -48.46 65.94 34.25
C GLY A 106 -47.04 65.55 33.86
N ARG A 107 -46.74 65.62 32.56
CA ARG A 107 -46.21 66.85 31.96
C ARG A 107 -46.05 66.64 30.46
N GLU A 108 -46.64 67.54 29.69
CA GLU A 108 -46.39 67.68 28.26
C GLU A 108 -44.91 67.87 27.98
N GLY A 109 -44.41 67.14 27.00
CA GLY A 109 -43.03 67.18 26.54
C GLY A 109 -42.92 66.53 25.17
N SER A 110 -43.38 67.26 24.15
CA SER A 110 -43.16 66.97 22.74
C SER A 110 -41.73 66.49 22.46
N ARG A 111 -41.59 65.22 22.09
CA ARG A 111 -40.51 64.75 21.22
C ARG A 111 -41.07 63.74 20.24
N SER A 112 -41.07 64.14 18.97
CA SER A 112 -41.26 63.27 17.82
C SER A 112 -40.17 62.20 17.85
N GLY A 113 -40.47 61.05 18.46
CA GLY A 113 -39.70 59.84 18.33
C GLY A 113 -40.20 59.12 17.10
N SER A 114 -39.55 59.35 15.96
CA SER A 114 -39.70 58.48 14.79
C SER A 114 -39.45 57.04 15.26
N PRO A 115 -40.29 56.05 14.93
CA PRO A 115 -39.99 54.67 15.24
C PRO A 115 -38.72 54.32 14.47
N VAL A 116 -37.59 54.26 15.19
CA VAL A 116 -36.37 53.67 14.67
C VAL A 116 -36.74 52.22 14.45
N ASN A 117 -37.13 51.91 13.20
CA ASN A 117 -37.13 50.58 12.65
C ASN A 117 -35.72 50.03 12.86
N SER A 118 -35.50 49.38 14.00
CA SER A 118 -34.38 48.47 14.19
C SER A 118 -34.63 47.31 13.26
N GLN A 119 -34.30 47.51 11.98
CA GLN A 119 -34.14 46.42 11.04
C GLN A 119 -33.25 45.38 11.72
N PRO A 120 -33.66 44.11 11.78
CA PRO A 120 -32.83 43.07 12.35
C PRO A 120 -31.51 43.04 11.58
N THR A 121 -30.43 43.24 12.31
CA THR A 121 -29.05 43.34 11.82
C THR A 121 -28.50 42.03 11.22
N TYR A 122 -29.37 41.07 10.88
CA TYR A 122 -29.03 39.79 10.26
C TYR A 122 -28.72 39.88 8.76
N LEU A 123 -28.91 41.06 8.14
CA LEU A 123 -28.63 41.27 6.71
C LEU A 123 -27.14 41.36 6.38
N ARG A 124 -26.28 41.73 7.34
CA ARG A 124 -24.82 41.67 7.14
C ARG A 124 -24.27 40.36 7.65
N LEU A 125 -23.32 39.77 6.93
CA LEU A 125 -22.45 38.72 7.44
C LEU A 125 -21.65 39.34 8.59
N SER A 126 -22.25 39.46 9.78
CA SER A 126 -21.53 39.94 10.94
C SER A 126 -20.54 38.86 11.32
N LEU A 127 -19.27 39.25 11.41
CA LEU A 127 -18.26 38.36 11.95
C LEU A 127 -18.72 37.90 13.34
N PRO A 128 -18.59 36.60 13.66
CA PRO A 128 -18.84 36.10 15.00
C PRO A 128 -18.05 36.93 16.03
N PRO A 129 -18.58 37.16 17.25
CA PRO A 129 -17.88 37.93 18.26
C PRO A 129 -16.52 37.28 18.57
N ILE A 130 -15.48 38.06 18.89
CA ILE A 130 -14.09 37.59 19.08
C ILE A 130 -13.97 36.28 19.90
N PRO A 131 -14.72 36.07 21.00
CA PRO A 131 -14.67 34.82 21.77
C PRO A 131 -15.03 33.55 20.98
N THR A 132 -15.81 33.68 19.90
CA THR A 132 -16.17 32.58 18.99
C THR A 132 -15.17 32.36 17.87
N LEU A 133 -14.38 33.38 17.50
CA LEU A 133 -13.36 33.28 16.46
C LEU A 133 -12.18 32.39 16.89
N ILE A 134 -11.79 32.44 18.17
CA ILE A 134 -10.67 31.64 18.68
C ILE A 134 -10.94 30.13 18.58
N PRO A 135 -12.09 29.60 19.07
CA PRO A 135 -12.45 28.20 18.87
C PRO A 135 -12.57 27.80 17.40
N LEU A 136 -13.12 28.68 16.55
CA LEU A 136 -13.22 28.42 15.11
C LEU A 136 -11.85 28.30 14.44
N ALA A 137 -10.89 29.16 14.79
CA ALA A 137 -9.51 29.07 14.31
C ALA A 137 -8.83 27.75 14.73
N GLY A 138 -9.12 27.26 15.94
CA GLY A 138 -8.70 25.94 16.41
C GLY A 138 -9.24 24.81 15.54
N ILE A 139 -10.54 24.84 15.23
CA ILE A 139 -11.21 23.87 14.33
C ILE A 139 -10.59 23.91 12.93
N ILE A 140 -10.35 25.10 12.36
CA ILE A 140 -9.74 25.25 11.03
C ILE A 140 -8.34 24.62 10.99
N SER A 141 -7.52 24.92 12.00
CA SER A 141 -6.16 24.39 12.10
C SER A 141 -6.16 22.87 12.23
N LEU A 142 -7.07 22.34 13.05
CA LEU A 142 -7.19 20.90 13.29
C LEU A 142 -7.77 20.16 12.07
N ASN A 143 -8.72 20.75 11.34
CA ASN A 143 -9.21 20.20 10.07
C ASN A 143 -8.07 20.08 9.05
N CYS A 144 -7.22 21.12 8.94
CA CYS A 144 -6.05 21.07 8.08
C CYS A 144 -5.08 19.95 8.50
N ALA A 145 -4.79 19.86 9.80
CA ALA A 145 -3.90 18.83 10.36
C ALA A 145 -4.43 17.41 10.10
N VAL A 146 -5.74 17.17 10.26
CA VAL A 146 -6.37 15.87 9.96
C VAL A 146 -6.24 15.53 8.47
N GLY A 147 -6.45 16.50 7.57
CA GLY A 147 -6.29 16.27 6.14
C GLY A 147 -4.84 15.96 5.75
N PHE A 148 -3.86 16.70 6.26
CA PHE A 148 -2.44 16.41 6.02
C PHE A 148 -2.02 15.06 6.61
N ALA A 149 -2.44 14.74 7.83
CA ALA A 149 -2.21 13.42 8.43
C ALA A 149 -2.86 12.30 7.60
N GLY A 150 -3.99 12.57 6.94
CA GLY A 150 -4.62 11.66 5.98
C GLY A 150 -3.76 11.42 4.74
N VAL A 151 -3.21 12.48 4.15
CA VAL A 151 -2.31 12.38 2.98
C VAL A 151 -1.03 11.62 3.34
N GLU A 152 -0.42 11.92 4.48
CA GLU A 152 0.75 11.18 4.95
C GLU A 152 0.39 9.72 5.27
N ALA A 153 -0.79 9.46 5.84
CA ALA A 153 -1.22 8.09 6.10
C ALA A 153 -1.37 7.27 4.83
N GLN A 154 -1.86 7.86 3.74
CA GLN A 154 -1.93 7.20 2.42
C GLN A 154 -0.55 6.86 1.85
N ARG A 155 0.51 7.57 2.23
CA ARG A 155 1.90 7.25 1.83
C ARG A 155 2.49 6.08 2.61
N PHE A 156 2.10 5.91 3.87
CA PHE A 156 2.75 4.99 4.81
C PHE A 156 1.90 3.79 5.24
N ALA A 157 0.61 3.77 4.91
CA ALA A 157 -0.32 2.73 5.30
C ALA A 157 -1.24 2.33 4.15
N VAL A 158 -1.58 1.04 4.10
CA VAL A 158 -2.58 0.54 3.14
C VAL A 158 -3.98 1.07 3.47
N PRO A 159 -4.86 1.32 2.47
CA PRO A 159 -6.19 1.88 2.70
C PRO A 159 -7.04 1.11 3.72
N GLY A 160 -6.92 -0.23 3.76
CA GLY A 160 -7.60 -1.07 4.76
C GLY A 160 -7.20 -0.74 6.20
N ALA A 161 -5.91 -0.50 6.45
CA ALA A 161 -5.42 -0.10 7.76
C ALA A 161 -5.89 1.31 8.14
N ILE A 162 -5.87 2.26 7.20
CA ILE A 162 -6.38 3.62 7.40
C ILE A 162 -7.84 3.57 7.85
N HIS A 163 -8.66 2.76 7.18
CA HIS A 163 -10.07 2.57 7.52
C HIS A 163 -10.24 1.88 8.88
N MET A 164 -9.52 0.78 9.12
CA MET A 164 -9.58 0.03 10.39
C MET A 164 -9.25 0.91 11.60
N PHE A 165 -8.19 1.73 11.52
CA PHE A 165 -7.85 2.65 12.61
C PHE A 165 -8.91 3.75 12.77
N SER A 166 -9.43 4.30 11.68
CA SER A 166 -10.53 5.28 11.72
C SER A 166 -11.80 4.75 12.41
N LEU A 167 -11.99 3.43 12.51
CA LEU A 167 -13.08 2.85 13.30
C LEU A 167 -12.98 3.20 14.80
N PHE A 168 -11.81 3.56 15.33
CA PHE A 168 -11.71 3.93 16.75
C PHE A 168 -12.13 5.37 17.05
N THR A 169 -12.32 6.22 16.04
CA THR A 169 -12.62 7.65 16.22
C THR A 169 -13.85 7.91 17.12
N PRO A 170 -15.00 7.23 16.96
CA PRO A 170 -16.17 7.46 17.81
C PRO A 170 -15.95 7.14 19.29
N LEU A 171 -15.20 6.07 19.62
CA LEU A 171 -14.88 5.71 21.01
C LEU A 171 -13.97 6.75 21.65
N VAL A 172 -12.94 7.20 20.92
CA VAL A 172 -12.04 8.27 21.41
C VAL A 172 -12.83 9.56 21.59
N CYS A 173 -13.76 9.88 20.69
CA CYS A 173 -14.65 11.04 20.82
C CYS A 173 -15.55 10.94 22.06
N ALA A 174 -16.16 9.77 22.31
CA ALA A 174 -16.96 9.51 23.51
C ALA A 174 -16.15 9.76 24.79
N LEU A 175 -14.92 9.23 24.83
CA LEU A 175 -14.00 9.36 25.95
C LEU A 175 -13.57 10.82 26.17
N LEU A 176 -13.25 11.56 25.12
CA LEU A 176 -12.91 12.98 25.20
C LEU A 176 -14.10 13.81 25.70
N LEU A 177 -15.30 13.57 25.17
CA LEU A 177 -16.52 14.25 25.61
C LEU A 177 -16.84 13.96 27.09
N GLN A 178 -16.63 12.73 27.54
CA GLN A 178 -16.85 12.35 28.93
C GLN A 178 -15.80 12.95 29.87
N LEU A 179 -14.51 12.85 29.53
CA LEU A 179 -13.42 13.31 30.41
C LEU A 179 -13.32 14.83 30.48
N LEU A 180 -13.50 15.53 29.36
CA LEU A 180 -13.21 16.96 29.26
C LEU A 180 -14.46 17.83 29.42
N PHE A 181 -15.63 17.29 29.07
CA PHE A 181 -16.90 18.03 29.10
C PHE A 181 -17.92 17.42 30.05
N ARG A 182 -17.49 16.44 30.86
CA ARG A 182 -18.30 15.76 31.88
C ARG A 182 -19.63 15.23 31.33
N ARG A 183 -19.69 14.90 30.03
CA ARG A 183 -20.86 14.26 29.47
C ARG A 183 -20.97 12.85 30.01
N HIS A 184 -22.09 12.54 30.62
CA HIS A 184 -22.36 11.20 31.13
C HIS A 184 -23.01 10.36 30.03
N TYR A 185 -22.39 9.23 29.72
CA TYR A 185 -22.95 8.24 28.81
C TYR A 185 -23.30 6.98 29.59
N SER A 186 -24.47 6.42 29.33
CA SER A 186 -24.89 5.18 29.95
C SER A 186 -24.04 4.00 29.50
N ALA A 187 -24.03 2.93 30.30
CA ALA A 187 -23.37 1.69 29.93
C ALA A 187 -23.94 1.11 28.62
N SER A 188 -25.25 1.28 28.36
CA SER A 188 -25.90 0.90 27.11
C SER A 188 -25.28 1.61 25.90
N THR A 189 -25.03 2.91 26.01
CA THR A 189 -24.41 3.70 24.92
C THR A 189 -23.01 3.17 24.59
N TRP A 190 -22.18 2.93 25.61
CA TRP A 190 -20.84 2.35 25.46
C TRP A 190 -20.89 0.95 24.84
N ASN A 191 -21.80 0.10 25.31
CA ASN A 191 -21.99 -1.24 24.77
C ASN A 191 -22.41 -1.19 23.30
N GLY A 192 -23.35 -0.31 22.94
CA GLY A 192 -23.77 -0.12 21.54
C GLY A 192 -22.60 0.22 20.62
N LEU A 193 -21.77 1.19 21.02
CA LEU A 193 -20.58 1.59 20.25
C LEU A 193 -19.51 0.48 20.16
N LEU A 194 -19.28 -0.24 21.25
CA LEU A 194 -18.33 -1.36 21.29
C LEU A 194 -18.79 -2.53 20.41
N PHE A 195 -20.09 -2.85 20.41
CA PHE A 195 -20.64 -3.87 19.51
C PHE A 195 -20.55 -3.43 18.04
N GLN A 196 -20.82 -2.17 17.73
CA GLN A 196 -20.61 -1.64 16.37
C GLN A 196 -19.15 -1.75 15.93
N LEU A 197 -18.20 -1.34 16.78
CA LEU A 197 -16.78 -1.49 16.49
C LEU A 197 -16.38 -2.95 16.31
N ALA A 198 -16.81 -3.85 17.20
CA ALA A 198 -16.48 -5.27 17.11
C ALA A 198 -17.03 -5.91 15.83
N GLY A 199 -18.26 -5.57 15.43
CA GLY A 199 -18.86 -6.00 14.18
C GLY A 199 -18.06 -5.53 12.96
N LEU A 200 -17.63 -4.27 12.95
CA LEU A 200 -16.81 -3.72 11.87
C LEU A 200 -15.38 -4.26 11.86
N ALA A 201 -14.78 -4.49 13.03
CA ALA A 201 -13.48 -5.15 13.12
C ALA A 201 -13.54 -6.55 12.50
N LEU A 202 -14.61 -7.32 12.74
CA LEU A 202 -14.83 -8.62 12.10
C LEU A 202 -15.02 -8.51 10.58
N ILE A 203 -15.75 -7.50 10.11
CA ILE A 203 -15.86 -7.21 8.66
C ILE A 203 -14.47 -6.94 8.06
N GLN A 204 -13.60 -6.25 8.80
CA GLN A 204 -12.25 -5.89 8.34
C GLN A 204 -11.18 -6.95 8.59
N CYS A 205 -11.43 -8.01 9.38
CA CYS A 205 -10.46 -9.09 9.64
C CYS A 205 -10.01 -9.86 8.39
N GLY A 206 -10.75 -9.76 7.28
CA GLY A 206 -10.34 -10.33 5.99
C GLY A 206 -9.37 -9.44 5.19
N THR A 207 -9.04 -8.25 5.69
CA THR A 207 -8.07 -7.36 5.04
C THR A 207 -6.65 -7.73 5.47
N ASP A 208 -5.77 -7.89 4.48
CA ASP A 208 -4.41 -8.40 4.68
C ASP A 208 -3.51 -7.28 5.24
N ILE A 209 -3.63 -7.00 6.54
CA ILE A 209 -2.80 -6.00 7.26
C ILE A 209 -1.56 -6.71 7.80
N ASN A 210 -0.72 -7.22 6.91
CA ASN A 210 0.56 -7.81 7.31
C ASN A 210 1.63 -6.70 7.37
N HIS A 211 2.31 -6.61 8.53
CA HIS A 211 3.51 -5.80 8.79
C HIS A 211 3.35 -4.28 8.57
N MET A 212 2.74 -3.59 9.54
CA MET A 212 2.84 -2.14 9.63
C MET A 212 4.07 -1.70 10.44
N LYS A 213 4.86 -0.77 9.88
CA LYS A 213 5.94 -0.12 10.63
C LYS A 213 5.37 0.63 11.84
N LEU A 214 6.09 0.66 12.95
CA LEU A 214 5.69 1.42 14.15
C LEU A 214 5.39 2.89 13.82
N THR A 215 6.17 3.49 12.92
CA THR A 215 5.95 4.87 12.45
C THR A 215 4.58 5.04 11.78
N SER A 216 4.19 4.13 10.89
CA SER A 216 2.87 4.11 10.25
C SER A 216 1.76 3.94 11.29
N THR A 217 1.94 3.04 12.25
CA THR A 217 0.97 2.82 13.34
C THR A 217 0.80 4.07 14.20
N LEU A 218 1.90 4.71 14.62
CA LEU A 218 1.86 5.95 15.40
C LEU A 218 1.18 7.08 14.63
N LEU A 219 1.45 7.20 13.33
CA LEU A 219 0.80 8.18 12.45
C LEU A 219 -0.72 7.93 12.36
N LEU A 220 -1.15 6.67 12.20
CA LEU A 220 -2.57 6.33 12.18
C LEU A 220 -3.27 6.61 13.52
N VAL A 221 -2.64 6.24 14.64
CA VAL A 221 -3.16 6.57 15.98
C VAL A 221 -3.26 8.08 16.18
N GLY A 222 -2.23 8.84 15.77
CA GLY A 222 -2.22 10.30 15.81
C GLY A 222 -3.37 10.89 14.97
N ARG A 223 -3.58 10.39 13.76
CA ARG A 223 -4.70 10.78 12.89
C ARG A 223 -6.06 10.52 13.54
N VAL A 224 -6.27 9.34 14.12
CA VAL A 224 -7.53 8.98 14.81
C VAL A 224 -7.79 9.92 15.98
N TYR A 225 -6.76 10.22 16.77
CA TYR A 225 -6.85 11.15 17.88
C TYR A 225 -7.20 12.56 17.41
N LEU A 226 -6.49 13.11 16.42
CA LEU A 226 -6.77 14.44 15.86
C LEU A 226 -8.20 14.54 15.31
N GLN A 227 -8.67 13.50 14.62
CA GLN A 227 -10.03 13.43 14.10
C GLN A 227 -11.06 13.40 15.24
N ALA A 228 -10.81 12.65 16.31
CA ALA A 228 -11.70 12.60 17.48
C ALA A 228 -11.76 13.94 18.23
N VAL A 229 -10.63 14.63 18.36
CA VAL A 229 -10.60 15.98 18.94
C VAL A 229 -11.37 16.96 18.05
N LEU A 230 -11.22 16.89 16.73
CA LEU A 230 -11.92 17.75 15.79
C LEU A 230 -13.43 17.63 15.94
N LEU A 231 -13.95 16.39 15.91
CA LEU A 231 -15.38 16.15 16.05
C LEU A 231 -15.92 16.59 17.41
N SER A 232 -15.17 16.31 18.49
CA SER A 232 -15.56 16.72 19.85
C SER A 232 -15.61 18.24 19.98
N TRP A 233 -14.61 18.94 19.42
CA TRP A 233 -14.53 20.39 19.45
C TRP A 233 -15.64 21.04 18.61
N MET A 234 -15.87 20.53 17.39
CA MET A 234 -16.96 21.02 16.54
C MET A 234 -18.33 20.84 17.20
N ASP A 235 -18.60 19.69 17.85
CA ASP A 235 -19.85 19.45 18.58
C ASP A 235 -20.14 20.54 19.62
N LEU A 236 -19.11 20.96 20.36
CA LEU A 236 -19.24 21.97 21.40
C LEU A 236 -19.41 23.37 20.83
N VAL A 237 -18.54 23.74 19.88
CA VAL A 237 -18.55 25.10 19.31
C VAL A 237 -19.83 25.32 18.51
N PHE A 238 -20.31 24.32 17.78
CA PHE A 238 -21.55 24.47 17.03
C PHE A 238 -22.76 24.60 17.94
N LYS A 239 -22.82 23.90 19.06
CA LYS A 239 -23.91 24.05 20.04
C LYS A 239 -23.81 25.37 20.81
N TRP A 240 -22.60 25.81 21.13
CA TRP A 240 -22.37 27.04 21.88
C TRP A 240 -22.54 28.30 21.03
N ALA A 241 -22.17 28.27 19.75
CA ALA A 241 -22.31 29.41 18.86
C ALA A 241 -23.77 29.60 18.44
N ASP A 242 -24.35 30.76 18.77
CA ASP A 242 -25.70 31.17 18.37
C ASP A 242 -25.77 31.72 16.93
N HIS A 243 -25.01 31.09 16.03
CA HIS A 243 -24.97 31.44 14.62
C HIS A 243 -25.62 30.34 13.77
N PRO A 244 -26.24 30.71 12.63
CA PRO A 244 -26.75 29.73 11.69
C PRO A 244 -25.61 28.83 11.20
N LEU A 245 -25.88 27.53 11.12
CA LEU A 245 -24.87 26.52 10.76
C LEU A 245 -24.24 26.81 9.39
N SER A 246 -25.03 27.30 8.44
CA SER A 246 -24.59 27.68 7.10
C SER A 246 -23.51 28.78 7.15
N ALA A 247 -23.62 29.75 8.06
CA ALA A 247 -22.60 30.78 8.26
C ALA A 247 -21.33 30.24 8.93
N LEU A 248 -21.46 29.36 9.93
CA LEU A 248 -20.30 28.71 10.56
C LEU A 248 -19.52 27.87 9.53
N ASN A 249 -20.24 27.09 8.70
CA ASN A 249 -19.65 26.30 7.62
C ASN A 249 -18.94 27.19 6.59
N LEU A 250 -19.52 28.32 6.18
CA LEU A 250 -18.86 29.26 5.27
C LEU A 250 -17.52 29.76 5.80
N ILE A 251 -17.46 30.11 7.10
CA ILE A 251 -16.22 30.58 7.74
C ILE A 251 -15.19 29.45 7.80
N LEU A 252 -15.60 28.25 8.23
CA LEU A 252 -14.71 27.10 8.35
C LEU A 252 -14.13 26.69 6.99
N TRP A 253 -14.99 26.40 6.01
CA TRP A 253 -14.58 25.89 4.71
C TRP A 253 -13.91 26.94 3.84
N GLY A 254 -14.27 28.22 4.01
CA GLY A 254 -13.56 29.32 3.34
C GLY A 254 -12.13 29.45 3.84
N SER A 255 -11.92 29.33 5.16
CA SER A 255 -10.59 29.44 5.77
C SER A 255 -9.71 28.22 5.48
N SER A 256 -10.25 27.00 5.55
CA SER A 256 -9.51 25.78 5.19
C SER A 256 -9.18 25.74 3.69
N SER A 257 -10.12 26.11 2.81
CA SER A 257 -9.85 26.22 1.37
C SER A 257 -8.69 27.15 1.07
N LEU A 258 -8.64 28.30 1.76
CA LEU A 258 -7.52 29.25 1.62
C LEU A 258 -6.19 28.64 2.06
N LEU A 259 -6.17 27.94 3.20
CA LEU A 259 -4.95 27.27 3.70
C LEU A 259 -4.47 26.16 2.75
N TYR A 260 -5.38 25.33 2.23
CA TYR A 260 -5.03 24.31 1.24
C TYR A 260 -4.59 24.91 -0.09
N LEU A 261 -5.19 26.03 -0.51
CA LEU A 261 -4.75 26.74 -1.71
C LEU A 261 -3.33 27.26 -1.54
N VAL A 262 -3.04 27.88 -0.39
CA VAL A 262 -1.69 28.33 -0.04
C VAL A 262 -0.70 27.16 -0.06
N ALA A 263 -1.04 26.04 0.60
CA ALA A 263 -0.21 24.84 0.59
C ALA A 263 -0.01 24.26 -0.82
N TYR A 264 -1.07 24.25 -1.64
CA TYR A 264 -1.00 23.79 -3.03
C TYR A 264 -0.05 24.65 -3.85
N VAL A 265 -0.14 25.97 -3.74
CA VAL A 265 0.74 26.92 -4.44
C VAL A 265 2.19 26.78 -3.98
N PHE A 266 2.44 26.58 -2.68
CA PHE A 266 3.79 26.37 -2.18
C PHE A 266 4.41 25.06 -2.68
N ILE A 267 3.64 23.97 -2.72
CA ILE A 267 4.14 22.64 -3.11
C ILE A 267 4.29 22.51 -4.64
N HIS A 268 3.42 23.14 -5.42
CA HIS A 268 3.41 23.06 -6.89
C HIS A 268 3.89 24.35 -7.56
N SER A 269 4.71 25.15 -6.87
CA SER A 269 5.15 26.46 -7.37
C SER A 269 5.82 26.40 -8.75
N GLU A 270 6.51 25.29 -9.05
CA GLU A 270 7.19 25.05 -10.32
C GLU A 270 6.25 24.57 -11.44
N SER A 271 5.04 24.11 -11.11
CA SER A 271 4.13 23.42 -12.04
C SER A 271 2.65 23.78 -11.83
N LEU A 272 2.36 25.02 -11.44
CA LEU A 272 0.98 25.49 -11.18
C LEU A 272 0.00 25.27 -12.34
N TRP A 273 0.51 25.14 -13.57
CA TRP A 273 -0.29 24.99 -14.79
C TRP A 273 -0.59 23.53 -15.16
N THR A 274 0.04 22.54 -14.54
CA THR A 274 -0.22 21.12 -14.82
C THR A 274 -1.33 20.60 -13.91
N PHE A 275 -2.58 20.83 -14.30
CA PHE A 275 -3.74 20.29 -13.62
C PHE A 275 -4.34 19.13 -14.44
N ASN A 276 -4.18 17.91 -13.94
CA ASN A 276 -4.82 16.73 -14.53
C ASN A 276 -6.22 16.59 -13.96
N PHE A 277 -7.25 16.81 -14.78
CA PHE A 277 -8.64 16.67 -14.35
C PHE A 277 -9.09 15.21 -14.39
N SER A 278 -9.62 14.72 -13.27
CA SER A 278 -10.28 13.43 -13.15
C SER A 278 -11.77 13.61 -12.91
N VAL A 279 -12.63 13.15 -13.84
CA VAL A 279 -14.08 13.14 -13.63
C VAL A 279 -14.44 12.30 -12.40
N TYR A 280 -13.80 11.13 -12.28
CA TYR A 280 -14.00 10.24 -11.13
C TYR A 280 -13.58 10.92 -9.83
N GLY A 281 -12.37 11.48 -9.79
CA GLY A 281 -11.89 12.21 -8.62
C GLY A 281 -12.81 13.37 -8.24
N PHE A 282 -13.42 14.03 -9.22
CA PHE A 282 -14.37 15.12 -9.00
C PHE A 282 -15.69 14.61 -8.40
N ILE A 283 -16.22 13.50 -8.88
CA ILE A 283 -17.43 12.86 -8.33
C ILE A 283 -17.20 12.42 -6.87
N VAL A 284 -16.07 11.77 -6.60
CA VAL A 284 -15.70 11.35 -5.24
C VAL A 284 -15.55 12.56 -4.32
N ALA A 285 -14.92 13.64 -4.80
CA ALA A 285 -14.79 14.88 -4.04
C ALA A 285 -16.15 15.54 -3.75
N MET A 286 -17.08 15.55 -4.71
CA MET A 286 -18.45 16.03 -4.54
C MET A 286 -19.20 15.25 -3.47
N ILE A 287 -19.17 13.92 -3.53
CA ILE A 287 -19.83 13.04 -2.56
C ILE A 287 -19.26 13.29 -1.16
N THR A 288 -17.93 13.38 -1.05
CA THR A 288 -17.23 13.63 0.22
C THR A 288 -17.60 15.00 0.80
N ALA A 289 -17.71 16.03 -0.05
CA ALA A 289 -18.11 17.37 0.38
C ALA A 289 -19.54 17.41 0.92
N VAL A 290 -20.48 16.76 0.23
CA VAL A 290 -21.88 16.65 0.68
C VAL A 290 -21.97 15.88 1.99
N GLU A 291 -21.24 14.77 2.11
CA GLU A 291 -21.19 13.97 3.34
C GLU A 291 -20.71 14.81 4.54
N VAL A 292 -19.61 15.55 4.40
CA VAL A 292 -19.07 16.37 5.49
C VAL A 292 -20.01 17.51 5.87
N VAL A 293 -20.67 18.16 4.91
CA VAL A 293 -21.67 19.20 5.22
C VAL A 293 -22.90 18.61 5.91
N ALA A 294 -23.32 17.39 5.54
CA ALA A 294 -24.38 16.68 6.26
C ALA A 294 -23.96 16.31 7.68
N MET A 295 -22.70 15.90 7.91
CA MET A 295 -22.18 15.65 9.25
C MET A 295 -22.22 16.89 10.13
N THR A 296 -21.95 18.09 9.62
CA THR A 296 -22.06 19.31 10.44
C THR A 296 -23.49 19.65 10.85
N PHE A 297 -24.48 19.28 10.02
CA PHE A 297 -25.90 19.34 10.41
C PHE A 297 -26.20 18.41 11.58
N VAL A 298 -25.73 17.16 11.52
CA VAL A 298 -25.89 16.20 12.61
C VAL A 298 -25.14 16.66 13.87
N LEU A 299 -23.98 17.31 13.77
CA LEU A 299 -23.28 17.88 14.93
C LEU A 299 -24.09 18.99 15.61
N LYS A 300 -24.69 19.89 14.83
CA LYS A 300 -25.44 21.04 15.37
C LYS A 300 -26.70 20.60 16.11
N HIS A 301 -27.41 19.60 15.59
CA HIS A 301 -28.72 19.17 16.10
C HIS A 301 -28.70 17.87 16.90
N GLY A 302 -27.70 17.03 16.73
CA GLY A 302 -27.51 15.77 17.44
C GLY A 302 -26.23 15.83 18.27
N ASP A 303 -25.35 14.85 18.13
CA ASP A 303 -24.02 14.87 18.72
C ASP A 303 -22.97 14.11 17.89
N ALA A 304 -21.70 14.27 18.26
CA ALA A 304 -20.60 13.57 17.60
C ALA A 304 -20.68 12.04 17.69
N LEU A 305 -21.34 11.48 18.72
CA LEU A 305 -21.54 10.04 18.85
C LEU A 305 -22.54 9.51 17.82
N THR A 306 -23.59 10.27 17.54
CA THR A 306 -24.59 9.97 16.51
C THR A 306 -23.94 9.88 15.14
N ILE A 307 -22.97 10.76 14.86
CA ILE A 307 -22.18 10.70 13.62
C ILE A 307 -21.33 9.43 13.57
N GLY A 308 -20.68 9.08 14.67
CA GLY A 308 -19.91 7.83 14.77
C GLY A 308 -20.78 6.59 14.51
N ALA A 309 -21.92 6.48 15.20
CA ALA A 309 -22.86 5.36 15.02
C ALA A 309 -23.42 5.30 13.58
N THR A 310 -23.66 6.45 12.95
CA THR A 310 -24.11 6.52 11.56
C THR A 310 -23.00 6.09 10.60
N SER A 311 -21.76 6.54 10.82
CA SER A 311 -20.60 6.17 10.01
C SER A 311 -20.33 4.65 10.04
N TYR A 312 -20.47 4.04 11.22
CA TYR A 312 -20.41 2.58 11.37
C TYR A 312 -21.50 1.85 10.57
N SER A 313 -22.69 2.40 10.55
CA SER A 313 -23.83 1.84 9.83
C SER A 313 -23.63 1.91 8.31
N VAL A 314 -23.13 3.03 7.79
CA VAL A 314 -22.75 3.18 6.37
C VAL A 314 -21.70 2.14 5.99
N SER A 315 -20.67 1.95 6.81
CA SER A 315 -19.62 0.94 6.57
C SER A 315 -20.19 -0.48 6.51
N SER A 316 -21.16 -0.80 7.37
CA SER A 316 -21.85 -2.09 7.38
C SER A 316 -22.72 -2.30 6.13
N ILE A 317 -23.40 -1.25 5.67
CA ILE A 317 -24.21 -1.27 4.43
C ILE A 317 -23.32 -1.50 3.20
N LEU A 318 -22.18 -0.81 3.12
CA LEU A 318 -21.21 -1.03 2.04
C LEU A 318 -20.68 -2.46 2.05
N ALA A 319 -20.34 -3.00 3.22
CA ALA A 319 -19.92 -4.40 3.34
C ALA A 319 -21.02 -5.39 2.91
N PHE A 320 -22.29 -5.09 3.20
CA PHE A 320 -23.43 -5.89 2.75
C PHE A 320 -23.54 -5.90 1.22
N PHE A 321 -23.45 -4.73 0.57
CA PHE A 321 -23.45 -4.65 -0.88
C PHE A 321 -22.28 -5.42 -1.50
N SER A 322 -21.07 -5.33 -0.93
CA SER A 322 -19.91 -6.12 -1.39
C SER A 322 -20.15 -7.64 -1.34
N VAL A 323 -20.91 -8.13 -0.34
CA VAL A 323 -21.34 -9.53 -0.27
C VAL A 323 -22.40 -9.84 -1.34
N LEU A 324 -23.39 -8.96 -1.50
CA LEU A 324 -24.50 -9.13 -2.44
C LEU A 324 -24.02 -9.21 -3.89
N PHE A 325 -23.07 -8.35 -4.28
CA PHE A 325 -22.48 -8.33 -5.62
C PHE A 325 -21.37 -9.39 -5.84
N GLY A 326 -21.12 -10.24 -4.84
CA GLY A 326 -20.19 -11.37 -4.96
C GLY A 326 -18.71 -10.97 -4.99
N HIS A 327 -18.37 -9.75 -4.58
CA HIS A 327 -17.00 -9.24 -4.57
C HIS A 327 -16.24 -9.56 -3.28
N ALA A 328 -16.94 -9.95 -2.22
CA ALA A 328 -16.33 -10.19 -0.93
C ALA A 328 -15.80 -11.63 -0.76
N ASN A 329 -14.51 -11.73 -0.42
CA ASN A 329 -13.94 -12.90 0.21
C ASN A 329 -14.41 -12.95 1.68
N TYR A 330 -14.69 -14.14 2.23
CA TYR A 330 -15.19 -14.33 3.61
C TYR A 330 -16.64 -13.86 3.90
N LYS A 331 -17.58 -14.19 3.01
CA LYS A 331 -19.01 -13.82 3.13
C LYS A 331 -19.63 -14.08 4.50
N LEU A 332 -19.34 -15.23 5.13
CA LEU A 332 -19.89 -15.59 6.44
C LEU A 332 -19.42 -14.65 7.56
N LEU A 333 -18.14 -14.29 7.56
CA LEU A 333 -17.55 -13.41 8.58
C LEU A 333 -18.12 -11.99 8.46
N ILE A 334 -18.26 -11.50 7.22
CA ILE A 334 -18.86 -10.19 6.94
C ILE A 334 -20.33 -10.16 7.38
N LEU A 335 -21.12 -11.19 7.05
CA LEU A 335 -22.51 -11.28 7.49
C LEU A 335 -22.64 -11.31 9.02
N LEU A 336 -21.76 -12.06 9.70
CA LEU A 336 -21.72 -12.08 11.16
C LEU A 336 -21.38 -10.70 11.74
N GLY A 337 -20.37 -10.02 11.18
CA GLY A 337 -19.98 -8.69 11.59
C GLY A 337 -21.09 -7.64 11.38
N ILE A 338 -21.83 -7.74 10.27
CA ILE A 338 -23.02 -6.89 10.01
C ILE A 338 -24.09 -7.12 11.08
N CYS A 339 -24.40 -8.37 11.42
CA CYS A 339 -25.38 -8.69 12.47
C CYS A 339 -24.98 -8.10 13.83
N ILE A 340 -23.70 -8.23 14.21
CA ILE A 340 -23.17 -7.68 15.46
C ILE A 340 -23.24 -6.14 15.45
N ALA A 341 -22.88 -5.51 14.33
CA ALA A 341 -22.94 -4.05 14.19
C ALA A 341 -24.38 -3.53 14.22
N ALA A 342 -25.32 -4.21 13.57
CA ALA A 342 -26.74 -3.87 13.61
C ALA A 342 -27.34 -4.01 15.02
N TYR A 343 -26.93 -5.04 15.77
CA TYR A 343 -27.31 -5.20 17.17
C TYR A 343 -26.78 -4.05 18.04
N GLY A 344 -25.50 -3.67 17.86
CA GLY A 344 -24.92 -2.51 18.54
C GLY A 344 -25.65 -1.20 18.22
N LEU A 345 -26.03 -0.98 16.96
CA LEU A 345 -26.85 0.17 16.55
C LEU A 345 -28.22 0.16 17.24
N GLY A 346 -28.87 -1.01 17.33
CA GLY A 346 -30.17 -1.16 18.00
C GLY A 346 -30.11 -0.75 19.47
N ILE A 347 -29.09 -1.20 20.21
CA ILE A 347 -28.85 -0.79 21.60
C ILE A 347 -28.66 0.73 21.67
N PHE A 348 -27.80 1.29 20.81
CA PHE A 348 -27.51 2.73 20.79
C PHE A 348 -28.78 3.56 20.56
N VAL A 349 -29.62 3.18 19.59
CA VAL A 349 -30.86 3.91 19.25
C VAL A 349 -31.92 3.79 20.35
N VAL A 350 -32.14 2.59 20.90
CA VAL A 350 -33.12 2.38 21.98
C VAL A 350 -32.77 3.22 23.22
N GLU A 351 -31.49 3.29 23.55
CA GLU A 351 -31.02 4.11 24.65
C GLU A 351 -31.29 5.60 24.40
N ARG A 352 -31.03 6.09 23.18
CA ARG A 352 -31.28 7.51 22.83
C ARG A 352 -32.76 7.88 22.89
N ILE A 353 -33.62 7.01 22.39
CA ILE A 353 -35.08 7.22 22.46
C ILE A 353 -35.56 7.24 23.92
N SER A 354 -35.00 6.37 24.77
CA SER A 354 -35.34 6.32 26.19
C SER A 354 -34.88 7.59 26.92
N ALA A 355 -33.66 8.06 26.64
CA ALA A 355 -33.13 9.29 27.23
C ALA A 355 -33.98 10.52 26.87
N ASP A 356 -34.41 10.65 25.62
CA ASP A 356 -35.28 11.75 25.16
C ASP A 356 -36.67 11.72 25.82
N GLN A 357 -37.15 10.54 26.27
CA GLN A 357 -38.43 10.40 26.98
C GLN A 357 -38.32 10.68 28.48
N GLU A 358 -37.16 10.44 29.09
CA GLU A 358 -36.92 10.65 30.52
C GLU A 358 -36.58 12.11 30.87
N GLU A 359 -36.19 12.94 29.89
CA GLU A 359 -36.06 14.40 30.04
C GLU A 359 -37.44 15.08 30.19
N GLN A 360 -38.16 14.77 31.27
CA GLN A 360 -39.07 15.78 31.84
C GLN A 360 -38.21 16.91 32.42
N PRO A 361 -38.60 18.19 32.22
CA PRO A 361 -37.81 19.34 32.61
C PRO A 361 -37.79 19.46 34.14
N LYS A 362 -36.90 18.72 34.79
CA LYS A 362 -36.38 19.17 36.07
C LYS A 362 -35.49 20.34 35.76
N GLU A 363 -35.88 21.53 36.21
CA GLU A 363 -34.98 22.67 36.42
C GLU A 363 -33.84 22.20 37.33
N MET A 364 -32.86 21.50 36.75
CA MET A 364 -31.53 21.49 37.29
C MET A 364 -31.02 22.90 37.06
N ASP A 365 -30.74 23.60 38.16
CA ASP A 365 -29.83 24.73 38.18
C ASP A 365 -28.55 24.32 37.45
N VAL A 366 -28.53 24.55 36.13
CA VAL A 366 -27.32 24.48 35.33
C VAL A 366 -26.51 25.66 35.80
N GLN A 367 -25.75 25.44 36.87
CA GLN A 367 -24.62 26.29 37.19
C GLN A 367 -23.87 26.49 35.89
N SER A 368 -23.84 27.74 35.43
CA SER A 368 -23.01 28.22 34.32
C SER A 368 -21.55 27.93 34.67
N GLU A 369 -21.14 26.67 34.54
CA GLU A 369 -19.84 26.16 34.90
C GLU A 369 -18.78 26.85 34.04
N GLU A 370 -17.63 27.11 34.68
CA GLU A 370 -16.51 27.88 34.17
C GLU A 370 -16.10 27.51 32.74
N SER A 371 -16.61 28.32 31.81
CA SER A 371 -16.33 28.46 30.38
C SER A 371 -15.87 27.18 29.62
N PRO A 372 -16.65 26.67 28.64
CA PRO A 372 -16.19 25.66 27.66
C PRO A 372 -14.89 26.06 26.93
N ILE A 373 -14.52 27.34 27.01
CA ILE A 373 -13.25 27.93 26.57
C ILE A 373 -12.04 27.26 27.26
N LYS A 374 -12.06 26.98 28.57
CA LYS A 374 -10.93 26.34 29.27
C LYS A 374 -10.67 24.93 28.76
N ALA A 375 -11.73 24.14 28.57
CA ALA A 375 -11.64 22.79 28.03
C ALA A 375 -11.26 22.78 26.54
N ALA A 376 -11.75 23.73 25.74
CA ALA A 376 -11.33 23.93 24.36
C ALA A 376 -9.84 24.31 24.26
N ILE A 377 -9.33 25.15 25.17
CA ILE A 377 -7.91 25.49 25.23
C ILE A 377 -7.07 24.26 25.61
N ALA A 378 -7.50 23.45 26.58
CA ALA A 378 -6.81 22.22 26.96
C ALA A 378 -6.73 21.22 25.78
N LEU A 379 -7.82 21.05 25.02
CA LEU A 379 -7.83 20.27 23.78
C LEU A 379 -6.90 20.84 22.71
N GLY A 380 -6.86 22.16 22.55
CA GLY A 380 -5.95 22.84 21.65
C GLY A 380 -4.49 22.53 21.97
N ILE A 381 -4.09 22.65 23.24
CA ILE A 381 -2.73 22.35 23.69
C ILE A 381 -2.39 20.87 23.46
N GLY A 382 -3.28 19.95 23.83
CA GLY A 382 -3.10 18.52 23.59
C GLY A 382 -2.97 18.17 22.10
N SER A 383 -3.76 18.82 21.24
CA SER A 383 -3.70 18.63 19.78
C SER A 383 -2.40 19.13 19.19
N ILE A 384 -1.91 20.30 19.64
CA ILE A 384 -0.62 20.84 19.18
C ILE A 384 0.52 19.86 19.55
N ALA A 385 0.50 19.28 20.75
CA ALA A 385 1.50 18.29 21.14
C ALA A 385 1.48 17.04 20.24
N VAL A 386 0.29 16.52 19.89
CA VAL A 386 0.15 15.39 18.97
C VAL A 386 0.55 15.77 17.54
N ILE A 387 0.23 16.98 17.08
CA ILE A 387 0.66 17.48 15.76
C ILE A 387 2.19 17.55 15.72
N ILE A 388 2.84 18.14 16.74
CA ILE A 388 4.30 18.21 16.82
C ILE A 388 4.91 16.80 16.83
N ALA A 389 4.35 15.87 17.62
CA ALA A 389 4.81 14.48 17.63
C ALA A 389 4.64 13.81 16.25
N THR A 390 3.51 14.01 15.59
CA THR A 390 3.21 13.45 14.26
C THR A 390 4.17 14.01 13.21
N VAL A 391 4.40 15.32 13.22
CA VAL A 391 5.34 16.02 12.33
C VAL A 391 6.79 15.60 12.60
N ALA A 392 7.17 15.43 13.86
CA ALA A 392 8.51 14.96 14.24
C ALA A 392 8.76 13.50 13.81
N ILE A 393 7.75 12.63 13.95
CA ILE A 393 7.82 11.25 13.48
C ILE A 393 7.89 11.20 11.94
N SER A 394 7.13 12.06 11.24
CA SER A 394 7.16 12.12 9.77
C SER A 394 8.49 12.70 9.25
N SER A 395 9.08 13.69 9.91
CA SER A 395 10.33 14.32 9.47
C SER A 395 11.55 13.43 9.70
N GLN A 396 11.57 12.63 10.77
CA GLN A 396 12.60 11.61 11.01
C GLN A 396 12.56 10.46 9.99
N GLY A 397 11.46 10.28 9.26
CA GLY A 397 11.38 9.32 8.15
C GLY A 397 12.14 9.75 6.89
N THR A 398 12.48 11.04 6.77
CA THR A 398 13.06 11.62 5.53
C THR A 398 14.54 11.99 5.61
N GLY A 399 15.17 11.90 6.77
CA GLY A 399 16.60 12.17 6.91
C GLY A 399 17.07 11.94 8.33
N VAL A 400 18.30 11.44 8.48
CA VAL A 400 18.98 11.04 9.72
C VAL A 400 18.67 9.60 10.16
N GLY A 401 19.62 8.71 9.86
CA GLY A 401 19.76 7.40 10.49
C GLY A 401 20.06 7.55 11.99
N LEU A 402 19.01 7.79 12.78
CA LEU A 402 19.04 7.51 14.21
C LEU A 402 18.82 6.01 14.37
N GLN A 403 19.91 5.29 14.65
CA GLN A 403 19.86 3.96 15.22
C GLN A 403 18.93 4.00 16.43
N SER A 404 17.74 3.41 16.29
CA SER A 404 16.81 3.20 17.39
C SER A 404 17.56 2.52 18.54
N PRO A 405 17.41 2.97 19.80
CA PRO A 405 17.92 2.23 20.94
C PRO A 405 17.36 0.80 20.87
N ARG A 406 18.25 -0.18 20.99
CA ARG A 406 17.91 -1.61 21.00
C ARG A 406 16.81 -1.84 22.06
N PRO A 407 15.64 -2.40 21.69
CA PRO A 407 14.65 -2.80 22.66
C PRO A 407 15.25 -3.81 23.63
N THR A 408 14.92 -3.68 24.92
CA THR A 408 15.35 -4.63 25.95
C THR A 408 14.71 -6.01 25.71
N PRO A 409 15.37 -7.11 26.14
CA PRO A 409 15.14 -8.46 25.62
C PRO A 409 13.80 -9.11 26.00
N TRP A 410 12.92 -8.40 26.72
CA TRP A 410 11.66 -8.96 27.23
C TRP A 410 10.44 -8.63 26.35
N PHE A 411 10.60 -7.77 25.35
CA PHE A 411 9.58 -7.48 24.32
C PHE A 411 10.13 -7.54 22.89
N ASP A 412 11.28 -8.18 22.71
CA ASP A 412 11.92 -8.28 21.40
C ASP A 412 11.35 -9.45 20.59
N PHE A 413 10.14 -9.25 20.03
CA PHE A 413 9.60 -10.15 19.01
C PHE A 413 10.39 -10.10 17.68
N THR A 414 11.42 -9.25 17.57
CA THR A 414 12.33 -9.22 16.40
C THR A 414 13.45 -10.27 16.48
N ALA A 415 13.59 -10.98 17.61
CA ALA A 415 14.42 -12.18 17.70
C ALA A 415 13.71 -13.45 17.19
N LEU A 416 12.47 -13.33 16.68
CA LEU A 416 11.90 -14.37 15.83
C LEU A 416 12.25 -14.05 14.38
N PRO A 417 12.98 -14.93 13.67
CA PRO A 417 13.34 -14.70 12.28
C PRO A 417 12.07 -14.48 11.43
N PRO A 418 12.14 -13.74 10.30
CA PRO A 418 11.01 -13.40 9.43
C PRO A 418 10.42 -14.65 8.76
N THR A 419 9.83 -15.52 9.56
CA THR A 419 9.37 -16.86 9.23
C THR A 419 7.92 -17.05 9.62
N GLN A 420 7.27 -16.08 10.27
CA GLN A 420 5.90 -16.23 10.75
C GLN A 420 4.82 -15.47 9.96
N SER A 421 5.17 -14.65 8.96
CA SER A 421 4.24 -14.36 7.86
C SER A 421 4.36 -15.36 6.69
N LYS A 422 5.13 -16.45 6.85
CA LYS A 422 4.94 -17.69 6.09
C LYS A 422 3.67 -18.38 6.61
N ALA A 423 2.53 -17.71 6.54
CA ALA A 423 1.23 -18.37 6.69
C ALA A 423 1.08 -19.32 5.49
N TRP A 424 1.57 -20.55 5.69
CA TRP A 424 1.30 -21.75 4.92
C TRP A 424 1.30 -21.59 3.39
N CYS A 425 2.48 -21.30 2.83
CA CYS A 425 2.75 -21.80 1.50
C CYS A 425 3.58 -23.09 1.62
N PRO A 426 2.94 -24.27 1.64
CA PRO A 426 3.66 -25.53 1.74
C PRO A 426 4.58 -25.68 0.52
N ARG A 427 5.89 -25.74 0.76
CA ARG A 427 6.86 -26.01 -0.31
C ARG A 427 6.58 -27.40 -0.86
N LYS A 428 6.47 -27.50 -2.18
CA LYS A 428 6.50 -28.78 -2.86
C LYS A 428 7.85 -29.44 -2.54
N PRO A 429 7.89 -30.69 -2.04
CA PRO A 429 9.14 -31.40 -1.89
C PRO A 429 9.85 -31.46 -3.24
N LEU A 430 11.13 -31.09 -3.28
CA LEU A 430 11.93 -31.23 -4.49
C LEU A 430 12.06 -32.72 -4.83
N PRO A 431 12.15 -33.07 -6.14
CA PRO A 431 12.43 -34.44 -6.57
C PRO A 431 13.64 -35.02 -5.83
N LYS A 432 13.53 -36.27 -5.37
CA LYS A 432 14.60 -36.92 -4.60
C LYS A 432 15.65 -37.46 -5.57
N LEU A 433 16.68 -36.68 -5.88
CA LEU A 433 17.81 -37.12 -6.71
C LEU A 433 18.30 -38.51 -6.28
N SER A 434 17.99 -39.52 -7.11
CA SER A 434 18.46 -40.88 -6.95
C SER A 434 19.99 -40.90 -6.98
N GLY A 435 20.63 -41.26 -5.86
CA GLY A 435 22.09 -41.20 -5.77
C GLY A 435 22.62 -40.19 -4.75
N ARG A 436 21.74 -39.43 -4.07
CA ARG A 436 22.07 -38.78 -2.80
C ARG A 436 22.44 -39.86 -1.79
N LYS A 437 23.68 -40.36 -1.85
CA LYS A 437 24.33 -40.93 -0.67
C LYS A 437 24.09 -39.88 0.38
N GLU A 438 23.44 -40.24 1.49
CA GLU A 438 23.48 -39.39 2.68
C GLU A 438 24.96 -39.24 3.02
N THR A 439 25.62 -38.26 2.39
CA THR A 439 26.99 -37.90 2.63
C THR A 439 26.96 -37.42 4.06
N LYS A 440 27.32 -38.34 4.98
CA LYS A 440 27.38 -38.20 6.45
C LYS A 440 27.22 -36.73 6.83
N LYS A 441 26.00 -36.30 7.21
CA LYS A 441 25.63 -34.92 7.61
C LYS A 441 26.86 -34.02 7.73
N ARG A 442 27.39 -33.51 6.62
CA ARG A 442 28.51 -32.56 6.69
C ARG A 442 27.94 -31.31 7.35
N ALA A 443 28.70 -30.72 8.26
CA ALA A 443 28.28 -29.47 8.87
C ALA A 443 28.09 -28.44 7.74
N ARG A 444 26.94 -27.75 7.72
CA ARG A 444 26.67 -26.71 6.73
C ARG A 444 27.78 -25.65 6.80
N VAL A 445 28.33 -25.27 5.64
CA VAL A 445 29.41 -24.27 5.57
C VAL A 445 28.85 -22.87 5.84
N THR A 446 27.62 -22.61 5.39
CA THR A 446 26.90 -21.35 5.61
C THR A 446 25.40 -21.60 5.65
N SER A 447 24.65 -20.70 6.29
CA SER A 447 23.18 -20.67 6.24
C SER A 447 22.64 -19.61 5.29
N ALA A 448 23.50 -18.88 4.57
CA ALA A 448 23.11 -17.76 3.72
C ALA A 448 22.06 -18.13 2.67
N PHE A 449 22.09 -19.35 2.13
CA PHE A 449 21.20 -19.78 1.04
C PHE A 449 20.15 -20.83 1.45
N ASP A 450 19.89 -20.98 2.75
CA ASP A 450 19.00 -22.03 3.29
C ASP A 450 17.57 -22.00 2.71
N ASN A 451 17.09 -20.81 2.35
CA ASN A 451 15.75 -20.59 1.79
C ASN A 451 15.76 -20.11 0.34
N ILE A 452 16.91 -20.17 -0.33
CA ILE A 452 17.04 -19.86 -1.74
C ILE A 452 16.89 -21.14 -2.55
N LEU A 453 16.19 -21.07 -3.69
CA LEU A 453 16.15 -22.16 -4.67
C LEU A 453 17.23 -21.92 -5.72
N LEU A 454 18.24 -22.80 -5.75
CA LEU A 454 19.20 -22.84 -6.85
C LEU A 454 18.59 -23.64 -8.01
N ILE A 455 18.29 -22.97 -9.11
CA ILE A 455 17.76 -23.55 -10.34
C ILE A 455 18.93 -23.74 -11.30
N VAL A 456 19.26 -25.00 -11.60
CA VAL A 456 20.39 -25.37 -12.45
C VAL A 456 19.88 -25.91 -13.78
N PHE A 457 20.16 -25.19 -14.87
CA PHE A 457 19.76 -25.61 -16.21
C PHE A 457 20.86 -26.36 -16.93
N PHE A 458 20.57 -27.57 -17.41
CA PHE A 458 21.52 -28.33 -18.21
C PHE A 458 21.04 -28.43 -19.66
N SER A 459 21.79 -27.79 -20.56
CA SER A 459 21.46 -27.72 -21.99
C SER A 459 21.99 -28.91 -22.79
N HIS A 460 22.91 -29.74 -22.28
CA HIS A 460 23.59 -30.82 -23.02
C HIS A 460 23.66 -32.17 -22.29
N PRO A 461 23.67 -33.32 -23.02
CA PRO A 461 23.73 -34.65 -22.40
C PRO A 461 25.02 -34.95 -21.66
N ARG A 462 26.11 -34.33 -22.11
CA ARG A 462 27.45 -34.47 -21.50
C ARG A 462 27.50 -34.06 -20.03
N TYR A 463 26.47 -33.37 -19.53
CA TYR A 463 26.36 -32.96 -18.14
C TYR A 463 25.86 -34.09 -17.22
N ASP A 464 25.23 -35.13 -17.76
CA ASP A 464 24.69 -36.27 -17.02
C ASP A 464 25.72 -36.92 -16.09
N VAL A 465 26.89 -37.24 -16.65
CA VAL A 465 27.99 -37.89 -15.93
C VAL A 465 28.61 -37.03 -14.83
N ASN A 466 28.22 -35.76 -14.72
CA ASN A 466 28.76 -34.78 -13.77
C ASN A 466 27.74 -34.29 -12.75
N LEU A 467 26.45 -34.64 -12.85
CA LEU A 467 25.39 -34.14 -11.97
C LEU A 467 25.66 -34.45 -10.49
N ASP A 468 26.09 -35.68 -10.19
CA ASP A 468 26.44 -36.09 -8.82
C ASP A 468 27.59 -35.25 -8.25
N TYR A 469 28.56 -34.90 -9.09
CA TYR A 469 29.72 -34.09 -8.69
C TYR A 469 29.37 -32.61 -8.50
N HIS A 470 28.51 -32.07 -9.36
CA HIS A 470 27.96 -30.72 -9.19
C HIS A 470 27.11 -30.64 -7.92
N LEU A 471 26.27 -31.66 -7.66
CA LEU A 471 25.50 -31.77 -6.42
C LEU A 471 26.42 -31.85 -5.21
N GLU A 472 27.44 -32.71 -5.23
CA GLU A 472 28.40 -32.85 -4.13
C GLU A 472 29.08 -31.53 -3.78
N MET A 473 29.39 -30.71 -4.78
CA MET A 473 30.01 -29.39 -4.58
C MET A 473 29.08 -28.39 -3.90
N TYR A 474 27.85 -28.25 -4.40
CA TYR A 474 26.99 -27.13 -4.02
C TYR A 474 25.99 -27.44 -2.91
N GLN A 475 25.70 -28.72 -2.63
CA GLN A 475 24.70 -29.11 -1.62
C GLN A 475 24.99 -28.63 -0.20
N ASP A 476 26.28 -28.39 0.13
CA ASP A 476 26.70 -27.90 1.44
C ASP A 476 26.43 -26.39 1.63
N TYR A 477 26.20 -25.68 0.52
CA TYR A 477 25.86 -24.25 0.48
C TYR A 477 24.37 -24.02 0.18
N PHE A 478 23.81 -24.79 -0.75
CA PHE A 478 22.43 -24.70 -1.22
C PHE A 478 21.68 -25.99 -0.88
N PRO A 479 20.86 -26.02 0.19
CA PRO A 479 20.09 -27.21 0.51
C PRO A 479 18.92 -27.47 -0.45
N ASN A 480 18.51 -26.46 -1.23
CA ASN A 480 17.44 -26.55 -2.22
C ASN A 480 18.02 -26.34 -3.63
N ILE A 481 18.35 -27.44 -4.30
CA ILE A 481 18.83 -27.43 -5.68
C ILE A 481 17.80 -28.12 -6.55
N LEU A 482 17.40 -27.45 -7.62
CA LEU A 482 16.49 -27.97 -8.63
C LEU A 482 17.20 -27.99 -9.98
N TYR A 483 17.45 -29.19 -10.49
CA TYR A 483 17.93 -29.36 -11.86
C TYR A 483 16.74 -29.32 -12.83
N VAL A 484 16.89 -28.59 -13.94
CA VAL A 484 15.88 -28.43 -14.99
C VAL A 484 16.48 -28.65 -16.38
N GLY A 485 15.72 -29.29 -17.26
CA GLY A 485 16.16 -29.64 -18.60
C GLY A 485 15.05 -30.34 -19.41
N PRO A 486 15.29 -30.62 -20.70
CA PRO A 486 14.27 -31.16 -21.62
C PRO A 486 13.81 -32.59 -21.28
N GLN A 487 12.55 -32.91 -21.60
CA GLN A 487 11.94 -34.24 -21.38
C GLN A 487 12.47 -35.35 -22.26
N THR A 488 12.68 -35.06 -23.54
CA THR A 488 13.10 -36.03 -24.54
C THR A 488 14.34 -35.50 -25.20
N ARG A 489 15.43 -36.26 -25.14
CA ARG A 489 16.57 -36.02 -26.03
C ARG A 489 16.97 -37.23 -26.88
N GLU A 490 16.29 -38.37 -26.71
CA GLU A 490 16.53 -39.68 -27.38
C GLU A 490 18.03 -39.94 -27.71
N ASP A 491 18.83 -40.42 -26.76
CA ASP A 491 18.99 -41.84 -26.42
C ASP A 491 20.36 -42.40 -26.86
N ALA A 492 21.41 -41.95 -26.16
CA ALA A 492 22.67 -42.70 -26.08
C ALA A 492 23.45 -42.53 -24.76
N GLY A 493 22.93 -41.88 -23.71
CA GLY A 493 23.79 -41.50 -22.56
C GLY A 493 23.19 -41.41 -21.16
N HIS A 494 21.94 -40.99 -20.98
CA HIS A 494 21.45 -40.62 -19.63
C HIS A 494 20.97 -41.84 -18.83
N LYS A 495 21.91 -42.60 -18.22
CA LYS A 495 21.57 -43.66 -17.28
C LYS A 495 21.44 -43.08 -15.87
N GLY A 496 20.22 -42.84 -15.41
CA GLY A 496 19.94 -42.64 -13.98
C GLY A 496 19.41 -41.27 -13.54
N VAL A 497 18.99 -40.40 -14.46
CA VAL A 497 18.46 -39.08 -14.10
C VAL A 497 16.95 -39.03 -14.31
N TYR A 498 16.21 -39.44 -13.27
CA TYR A 498 14.73 -39.44 -13.26
C TYR A 498 14.12 -38.33 -12.37
N ASP A 499 14.93 -37.41 -11.85
CA ASP A 499 14.53 -36.44 -10.81
C ASP A 499 14.69 -34.96 -11.21
N VAL A 500 14.52 -34.65 -12.49
CA VAL A 500 14.58 -33.28 -13.03
C VAL A 500 13.15 -32.76 -13.14
N LEU A 501 12.92 -31.47 -12.84
CA LEU A 501 11.68 -30.83 -13.28
C LEU A 501 11.78 -30.70 -14.80
N VAL A 502 11.17 -31.70 -15.42
CA VAL A 502 11.10 -31.89 -16.85
C VAL A 502 9.81 -31.22 -17.31
N ASP A 503 9.96 -30.12 -18.03
CA ASP A 503 8.83 -29.55 -18.76
C ASP A 503 8.61 -30.37 -20.02
N GLY A 504 7.34 -30.62 -20.36
CA GLY A 504 6.95 -31.35 -21.57
C GLY A 504 7.11 -30.54 -22.84
N PHE A 505 7.75 -29.37 -22.76
CA PHE A 505 8.16 -28.60 -23.92
C PHE A 505 9.14 -29.45 -24.72
N LYS A 506 8.66 -30.03 -25.82
CA LYS A 506 9.51 -30.62 -26.83
C LYS A 506 10.42 -29.52 -27.31
N SER A 507 11.72 -29.77 -27.21
CA SER A 507 12.67 -29.05 -28.04
C SER A 507 12.26 -29.38 -29.47
N ASP A 508 11.55 -28.46 -30.14
CA ASP A 508 11.29 -28.51 -31.58
C ASP A 508 12.61 -28.20 -32.35
N GLU A 509 13.76 -28.48 -31.74
CA GLU A 509 15.09 -28.21 -32.28
C GLU A 509 15.39 -29.21 -33.39
N ASP A 510 15.49 -28.71 -34.61
CA ASP A 510 16.21 -29.40 -35.66
C ASP A 510 17.72 -29.28 -35.39
N LEU A 511 18.24 -30.21 -34.60
CA LEU A 511 19.67 -30.32 -34.27
C LEU A 511 20.51 -30.89 -35.43
N SER A 512 19.92 -31.14 -36.61
CA SER A 512 20.68 -31.55 -37.80
C SER A 512 21.45 -30.39 -38.45
N GLY A 513 21.19 -29.14 -38.03
CA GLY A 513 21.93 -27.94 -38.42
C GLY A 513 22.73 -27.29 -37.28
N ASP A 514 23.56 -26.29 -37.61
CA ASP A 514 24.40 -25.51 -36.68
C ASP A 514 23.60 -24.57 -35.74
N TRP A 515 22.34 -24.90 -35.42
CA TRP A 515 21.39 -24.00 -34.75
C TRP A 515 21.38 -24.14 -33.21
N PHE A 516 22.52 -23.88 -32.55
CA PHE A 516 22.64 -23.91 -31.08
C PHE A 516 21.86 -22.79 -30.35
N LYS A 517 21.32 -21.80 -31.08
CA LYS A 517 20.62 -20.62 -30.54
C LYS A 517 19.22 -20.94 -29.96
N MET A 518 18.64 -22.12 -30.20
CA MET A 518 17.32 -22.51 -29.64
C MET A 518 17.38 -22.95 -28.17
N ALA A 519 18.54 -23.34 -27.66
CA ALA A 519 18.72 -23.71 -26.25
C ALA A 519 18.40 -22.55 -25.30
N GLY A 520 18.60 -21.30 -25.74
CA GLY A 520 18.23 -20.12 -24.96
C GLY A 520 16.71 -19.88 -24.92
N ARG A 521 15.93 -20.31 -25.92
CA ARG A 521 14.47 -20.27 -25.78
C ARG A 521 14.03 -21.21 -24.67
N MET A 522 14.50 -22.45 -24.72
CA MET A 522 14.20 -23.46 -23.70
C MET A 522 14.62 -23.02 -22.29
N ALA A 523 15.78 -22.35 -22.15
CA ALA A 523 16.31 -21.93 -20.87
C ALA A 523 15.36 -21.02 -20.07
N HIS A 524 14.82 -19.96 -20.69
CA HIS A 524 13.93 -19.04 -19.96
C HIS A 524 12.53 -19.64 -19.73
N HIS A 525 12.06 -20.54 -20.60
CA HIS A 525 10.88 -21.37 -20.33
C HIS A 525 11.08 -22.24 -19.08
N MET A 526 12.22 -22.92 -18.99
CA MET A 526 12.55 -23.76 -17.82
C MET A 526 12.68 -22.94 -16.55
N LEU A 527 13.28 -21.74 -16.62
CA LEU A 527 13.30 -20.80 -15.50
C LEU A 527 11.88 -20.43 -15.05
N PHE A 528 11.01 -20.06 -15.99
CA PHE A 528 9.61 -19.74 -15.71
C PHE A 528 8.88 -20.92 -15.06
N THR A 529 8.97 -22.12 -15.64
CA THR A 529 8.30 -23.32 -15.12
C THR A 529 8.83 -23.70 -13.74
N ALA A 530 10.15 -23.64 -13.54
CA ALA A 530 10.78 -23.89 -12.24
C ALA A 530 10.25 -22.96 -11.16
N MET A 531 10.24 -21.65 -11.44
CA MET A 531 9.75 -20.63 -10.51
C MET A 531 8.25 -20.80 -10.26
N LYS A 532 7.43 -21.05 -11.29
CA LYS A 532 5.98 -21.24 -11.19
C LYS A 532 5.62 -22.45 -10.32
N GLN A 533 6.25 -23.61 -10.56
CA GLN A 533 5.95 -24.85 -9.85
C GLN A 533 6.53 -24.93 -8.43
N ASN A 534 7.53 -24.11 -8.11
CA ASN A 534 8.21 -24.12 -6.81
C ASN A 534 8.08 -22.75 -6.13
N PRO A 535 6.86 -22.38 -5.68
CA PRO A 535 6.66 -21.13 -4.93
C PRO A 535 7.37 -21.15 -3.58
N CYS A 536 7.48 -19.97 -2.98
CA CYS A 536 7.76 -19.81 -1.54
C CYS A 536 9.19 -20.10 -1.08
N TYR A 537 10.12 -19.72 -1.95
CA TYR A 537 11.51 -19.46 -1.61
C TYR A 537 11.73 -17.97 -1.37
N ASP A 538 12.71 -17.64 -0.52
CA ASP A 538 13.04 -16.25 -0.18
C ASP A 538 13.74 -15.57 -1.39
N GLY A 539 14.26 -16.37 -2.32
CA GLY A 539 14.78 -15.95 -3.62
C GLY A 539 15.10 -17.15 -4.53
N TYR A 540 15.39 -16.84 -5.79
CA TYR A 540 15.65 -17.80 -6.86
C TYR A 540 16.99 -17.44 -7.51
N LEU A 541 17.97 -18.36 -7.45
CA LEU A 541 19.26 -18.21 -8.11
C LEU A 541 19.27 -19.14 -9.33
N TRP A 542 19.43 -18.57 -10.52
CA TRP A 542 19.52 -19.27 -11.79
C TRP A 542 20.97 -19.34 -12.25
N ALA A 543 21.39 -20.53 -12.69
CA ALA A 543 22.65 -20.73 -13.39
C ALA A 543 22.58 -21.93 -14.36
N PRO A 544 23.21 -21.86 -15.54
CA PRO A 544 23.55 -23.03 -16.33
C PRO A 544 24.47 -23.98 -15.58
N PHE A 545 24.43 -25.26 -15.96
CA PHE A 545 25.24 -26.32 -15.34
C PHE A 545 26.75 -26.11 -15.50
N ASP A 546 27.18 -25.46 -16.57
CA ASP A 546 28.57 -25.11 -16.87
C ASP A 546 28.97 -23.71 -16.36
N THR A 547 28.27 -23.22 -15.34
CA THR A 547 28.63 -22.01 -14.62
C THR A 547 29.26 -22.36 -13.27
N PHE A 548 30.49 -21.91 -13.03
CA PHE A 548 31.10 -21.95 -11.71
C PHE A 548 30.59 -20.78 -10.86
N LEU A 549 30.00 -21.12 -9.71
CA LEU A 549 29.52 -20.17 -8.69
C LEU A 549 30.57 -19.97 -7.60
N ASN A 550 31.12 -18.75 -7.45
CA ASN A 550 32.02 -18.39 -6.36
C ASN A 550 31.19 -18.05 -5.10
N VAL A 551 30.94 -19.03 -4.24
CA VAL A 551 29.94 -18.89 -3.16
C VAL A 551 30.33 -17.80 -2.14
N PRO A 552 31.59 -17.69 -1.67
CA PRO A 552 32.01 -16.61 -0.76
C PRO A 552 31.76 -15.20 -1.30
N ARG A 553 31.93 -15.00 -2.61
CA ARG A 553 31.57 -13.74 -3.28
C ARG A 553 30.07 -13.52 -3.26
N LEU A 554 29.29 -14.52 -3.69
CA LEU A 554 27.83 -14.43 -3.76
C LEU A 554 27.17 -14.19 -2.39
N ILE A 555 27.76 -14.66 -1.28
CA ILE A 555 27.24 -14.41 0.08
C ILE A 555 27.17 -12.91 0.43
N GLN A 556 28.03 -12.10 -0.19
CA GLN A 556 28.13 -10.66 0.11
C GLN A 556 27.02 -9.84 -0.55
N PHE A 557 26.35 -10.42 -1.54
CA PHE A 557 25.25 -9.77 -2.22
C PHE A 557 24.02 -9.74 -1.32
N LYS A 558 23.30 -8.60 -1.35
CA LYS A 558 22.07 -8.46 -0.56
C LYS A 558 20.94 -9.24 -1.22
N GLN A 559 20.38 -10.21 -0.50
CA GLN A 559 19.33 -11.09 -1.04
C GLN A 559 17.96 -10.41 -1.23
N ASP A 560 17.82 -9.13 -0.88
CA ASP A 560 16.64 -8.31 -1.17
C ASP A 560 16.74 -7.58 -2.52
N THR A 561 17.90 -7.60 -3.19
CA THR A 561 18.15 -7.02 -4.52
C THR A 561 18.22 -8.07 -5.62
N ILE A 562 17.97 -7.63 -6.85
CA ILE A 562 18.24 -8.44 -8.06
C ILE A 562 19.75 -8.50 -8.26
N TRP A 563 20.30 -9.68 -8.56
CA TRP A 563 21.72 -9.82 -8.92
C TRP A 563 21.83 -10.16 -10.39
N TRP A 564 22.46 -9.28 -11.15
CA TRP A 564 22.62 -9.44 -12.59
C TRP A 564 23.72 -8.53 -13.13
N HIS A 565 24.33 -8.90 -14.26
CA HIS A 565 25.30 -8.07 -14.97
C HIS A 565 24.56 -7.01 -15.82
N SER A 566 24.23 -5.86 -15.21
CA SER A 566 23.51 -4.77 -15.92
C SER A 566 24.41 -3.83 -16.72
N PRO A 567 24.01 -3.43 -17.95
CA PRO A 567 24.77 -2.46 -18.74
C PRO A 567 24.58 -1.01 -18.26
N PHE A 568 23.63 -0.75 -17.34
CA PHE A 568 23.26 0.61 -16.91
C PHE A 568 23.94 0.99 -15.58
N GLN A 569 25.02 1.78 -15.68
CA GLN A 569 25.86 2.15 -14.53
C GLN A 569 25.15 2.98 -13.44
N ASP A 570 24.15 3.76 -13.81
CA ASP A 570 23.39 4.64 -12.93
C ASP A 570 22.52 3.85 -11.93
N ILE A 571 22.15 2.62 -12.27
CA ILE A 571 21.27 1.77 -11.48
C ILE A 571 21.93 0.54 -10.87
N ILE A 572 23.25 0.40 -11.00
CA ILE A 572 23.99 -0.71 -10.38
C ILE A 572 24.58 -0.34 -9.03
N THR A 573 24.76 -1.37 -8.21
CA THR A 573 25.55 -1.34 -6.98
C THR A 573 26.59 -2.45 -7.07
N TYR A 574 27.86 -2.08 -6.95
CA TYR A 574 28.97 -3.04 -6.92
C TYR A 574 29.13 -3.65 -5.53
N VAL A 575 29.57 -4.91 -5.51
CA VAL A 575 30.02 -5.59 -4.30
C VAL A 575 31.54 -5.57 -4.28
N ASP A 576 32.10 -4.87 -3.30
CA ASP A 576 33.55 -4.66 -3.14
C ASP A 576 34.30 -5.99 -3.25
N ASN A 577 35.39 -6.00 -4.02
CA ASN A 577 36.26 -7.15 -4.18
C ASN A 577 37.62 -6.88 -3.53
N PRO A 578 37.93 -7.54 -2.40
CA PRO A 578 39.21 -7.38 -1.71
C PRO A 578 40.43 -7.77 -2.56
N ALA A 579 40.25 -8.61 -3.59
CA ALA A 579 41.32 -8.96 -4.51
C ALA A 579 41.73 -7.80 -5.43
N LEU A 580 40.88 -6.78 -5.58
CA LEU A 580 41.12 -5.61 -6.42
C LEU A 580 41.76 -4.50 -5.60
N THR A 581 43.10 -4.49 -5.56
CA THR A 581 43.89 -3.55 -4.74
C THR A 581 44.01 -2.13 -5.32
N ASN A 582 43.55 -1.89 -6.56
CA ASN A 582 43.50 -0.56 -7.21
C ASN A 582 42.16 -0.33 -7.92
N ILE A 583 41.16 0.15 -7.16
CA ILE A 583 39.81 0.48 -7.67
C ILE A 583 39.86 1.56 -8.78
N SER A 584 40.93 2.36 -8.85
CA SER A 584 41.10 3.41 -9.88
C SER A 584 41.29 2.89 -11.30
N GLU A 585 41.78 1.66 -11.48
CA GLU A 585 41.89 1.00 -12.80
C GLU A 585 40.61 0.22 -13.14
N LEU A 586 39.75 -0.03 -12.15
CA LEU A 586 38.38 -0.52 -12.31
C LEU A 586 37.36 0.56 -12.67
N ASN A 587 37.81 1.65 -13.28
CA ASN A 587 37.05 2.22 -14.40
C ASN A 587 37.04 1.18 -15.56
N VAL A 588 36.60 -0.06 -15.30
CA VAL A 588 36.59 -1.22 -16.19
C VAL A 588 35.76 -0.87 -17.40
N ALA A 589 36.38 -0.35 -18.48
CA ALA A 589 35.80 -0.36 -19.82
C ALA A 589 34.33 0.13 -19.95
N PHE A 590 33.84 0.90 -18.97
CA PHE A 590 32.44 1.27 -18.81
C PHE A 590 32.07 2.50 -19.66
N ALA A 591 33.08 3.12 -20.29
CA ALA A 591 32.93 4.33 -21.10
C ALA A 591 33.19 4.08 -22.58
N SER A 592 32.76 2.94 -23.12
CA SER A 592 32.52 2.90 -24.55
C SER A 592 31.09 2.46 -24.81
N ASN A 593 30.22 3.46 -24.99
CA ASN A 593 28.99 3.34 -25.79
C ASN A 593 29.28 2.88 -27.24
N THR A 594 30.45 2.29 -27.52
CA THR A 594 30.95 1.97 -28.85
C THR A 594 31.53 0.54 -28.94
N LEU A 595 32.34 0.01 -28.01
CA LEU A 595 32.85 -1.37 -28.18
C LEU A 595 31.80 -2.46 -27.95
N PHE A 596 30.94 -2.35 -26.92
CA PHE A 596 29.90 -3.36 -26.71
C PHE A 596 28.87 -3.33 -27.84
N ILE A 597 28.56 -2.13 -28.36
CA ILE A 597 27.64 -1.90 -29.48
C ILE A 597 28.20 -2.45 -30.81
N GLN A 598 29.51 -2.49 -30.99
CA GLN A 598 30.11 -2.75 -32.30
C GLN A 598 30.59 -4.20 -32.51
N PHE A 599 30.86 -4.98 -31.45
CA PHE A 599 31.40 -6.34 -31.60
C PHE A 599 30.35 -7.46 -31.54
N CYS A 600 29.16 -7.24 -30.96
CA CYS A 600 28.20 -8.32 -30.67
C CYS A 600 26.84 -8.24 -31.38
N PHE A 601 26.52 -7.17 -32.12
CA PHE A 601 25.11 -6.87 -32.45
C PHE A 601 24.57 -7.40 -33.79
N LEU A 602 25.42 -7.69 -34.78
CA LEU A 602 24.94 -8.10 -36.11
C LEU A 602 24.86 -9.62 -36.31
N ASP A 603 25.78 -10.41 -35.74
CA ASP A 603 25.86 -11.88 -35.99
C ASP A 603 25.46 -12.78 -34.79
N TRP A 604 25.28 -12.18 -33.62
CA TRP A 604 24.96 -12.89 -32.38
C TRP A 604 23.42 -13.15 -32.31
N TRP A 605 22.74 -13.17 -31.17
CA TRP A 605 21.28 -13.43 -31.15
C TRP A 605 20.41 -12.21 -31.52
N TRP A 606 20.88 -10.98 -31.32
CA TRP A 606 20.05 -9.77 -31.47
C TRP A 606 19.49 -9.58 -32.89
N GLY A 607 20.33 -9.80 -33.90
CA GLY A 607 19.99 -9.68 -35.32
C GLY A 607 19.41 -10.96 -35.94
N GLU A 608 19.32 -12.06 -35.18
CA GLU A 608 18.83 -13.32 -35.71
C GLU A 608 17.31 -13.23 -35.94
N PRO A 609 16.80 -13.50 -37.17
CA PRO A 609 15.42 -13.22 -37.54
C PRO A 609 14.35 -14.05 -36.81
N ASN A 610 14.72 -15.22 -36.26
CA ASN A 610 13.81 -16.17 -35.64
C ASN A 610 13.80 -16.09 -34.12
N VAL A 611 14.91 -15.70 -33.47
CA VAL A 611 15.00 -15.63 -31.99
C VAL A 611 15.41 -14.26 -31.44
N GLY A 612 15.82 -13.34 -32.31
CA GLY A 612 16.30 -12.00 -31.95
C GLY A 612 15.18 -11.00 -31.69
N LEU A 613 15.50 -9.71 -31.80
CA LEU A 613 14.58 -8.62 -31.43
C LEU A 613 13.22 -8.70 -32.14
N LYS A 614 13.22 -9.10 -33.41
CA LYS A 614 11.99 -9.23 -34.21
C LYS A 614 11.04 -10.27 -33.61
N ALA A 615 11.56 -11.38 -33.11
CA ALA A 615 10.78 -12.43 -32.47
C ALA A 615 10.30 -12.02 -31.07
N CYS A 616 11.12 -11.24 -30.34
CA CYS A 616 10.81 -10.78 -28.99
C CYS A 616 9.81 -9.60 -28.93
N MET A 617 9.76 -8.76 -29.96
CA MET A 617 8.99 -7.50 -29.92
C MET A 617 7.48 -7.71 -29.66
N PRO A 618 6.79 -8.68 -30.29
CA PRO A 618 5.38 -8.92 -30.02
C PRO A 618 5.09 -9.14 -28.53
N ALA A 619 5.92 -9.95 -27.85
CA ALA A 619 5.79 -10.16 -26.40
C ALA A 619 6.00 -8.87 -25.62
N PHE A 620 7.05 -8.12 -25.95
CA PHE A 620 7.36 -6.86 -25.27
C PHE A 620 6.23 -5.83 -25.41
N GLU A 621 5.58 -5.73 -26.56
CA GLU A 621 4.47 -4.80 -26.80
C GLU A 621 3.23 -5.10 -25.95
N THR A 622 3.02 -6.37 -25.56
CA THR A 622 1.93 -6.77 -24.65
C THR A 622 2.17 -6.35 -23.20
N VAL A 623 3.42 -6.09 -22.81
CA VAL A 623 3.73 -5.63 -21.47
C VAL A 623 3.11 -4.25 -21.23
N SER A 624 2.58 -4.03 -20.02
CA SER A 624 1.93 -2.77 -19.65
C SER A 624 2.76 -1.52 -20.01
N ALA A 625 2.09 -0.50 -20.54
CA ALA A 625 2.72 0.75 -20.95
C ALA A 625 3.51 1.41 -19.82
N LYS A 626 3.04 1.27 -18.56
CA LYS A 626 3.73 1.76 -17.37
C LYS A 626 5.12 1.14 -17.18
N ARG A 627 5.24 -0.20 -17.23
CA ARG A 627 6.54 -0.88 -17.09
C ARG A 627 7.47 -0.53 -18.25
N ARG A 628 6.93 -0.48 -19.47
CA ARG A 628 7.65 -0.03 -20.67
C ARG A 628 8.16 1.41 -20.57
N ALA A 629 7.37 2.32 -20.02
CA ALA A 629 7.78 3.71 -19.79
C ALA A 629 8.87 3.84 -18.72
N GLN A 630 8.82 3.01 -17.66
CA GLN A 630 9.89 2.94 -16.66
C GLN A 630 11.20 2.43 -17.26
N LEU A 631 11.14 1.44 -18.14
CA LEU A 631 12.30 0.99 -18.89
C LEU A 631 12.83 2.10 -19.81
N ALA A 632 11.95 2.81 -20.52
CA ALA A 632 12.33 3.93 -21.39
C ALA A 632 13.12 5.04 -20.67
N GLN A 633 12.88 5.25 -19.36
CA GLN A 633 13.65 6.20 -18.55
C GLN A 633 15.14 5.82 -18.42
N LEU A 634 15.47 4.54 -18.56
CA LEU A 634 16.85 4.03 -18.51
C LEU A 634 17.54 4.05 -19.88
N THR A 635 16.78 4.28 -20.94
CA THR A 635 17.23 4.22 -22.34
C THR A 635 16.99 5.56 -23.04
N ASP A 636 17.24 6.66 -22.33
CA ASP A 636 17.13 8.04 -22.85
C ASP A 636 15.76 8.38 -23.49
N GLY A 637 14.69 7.80 -22.94
CA GLY A 637 13.32 7.96 -23.42
C GLY A 637 12.95 7.06 -24.60
N GLU A 638 13.88 6.26 -25.12
CA GLU A 638 13.63 5.37 -26.24
C GLU A 638 13.08 4.03 -25.75
N LEU A 639 11.97 3.59 -26.33
CA LEU A 639 11.39 2.31 -25.98
C LEU A 639 12.22 1.16 -26.61
N ARG A 640 13.11 0.55 -25.82
CA ARG A 640 14.03 -0.50 -26.27
C ARG A 640 14.10 -1.66 -25.28
N MET A 641 14.26 -2.88 -25.80
CA MET A 641 14.54 -4.07 -24.99
C MET A 641 15.98 -4.06 -24.48
N VAL A 642 16.21 -4.78 -23.38
CA VAL A 642 17.53 -4.96 -22.76
C VAL A 642 18.00 -6.37 -23.05
N GLY A 643 19.28 -6.54 -23.36
CA GLY A 643 19.89 -7.86 -23.45
C GLY A 643 21.24 -7.88 -22.74
N GLY A 644 21.74 -9.08 -22.51
CA GLY A 644 22.99 -9.34 -21.79
C GLY A 644 23.02 -10.77 -21.27
N SER A 645 24.17 -11.18 -20.73
CA SER A 645 24.36 -12.54 -20.22
C SER A 645 23.32 -12.86 -19.15
N ALA A 646 22.66 -14.00 -19.30
CA ALA A 646 21.65 -14.50 -18.36
C ALA A 646 22.12 -15.80 -17.68
N ASP A 647 23.43 -16.04 -17.65
CA ASP A 647 24.03 -17.25 -17.09
C ASP A 647 24.13 -17.21 -15.56
N THR A 648 24.00 -16.02 -14.96
CA THR A 648 23.84 -15.89 -13.51
C THR A 648 22.80 -14.82 -13.23
N LEU A 649 21.69 -15.22 -12.60
CA LEU A 649 20.63 -14.31 -12.20
C LEU A 649 20.10 -14.69 -10.82
N TYR A 650 20.03 -13.73 -9.91
CA TYR A 650 19.27 -13.88 -8.67
C TYR A 650 18.05 -12.96 -8.66
N LEU A 651 16.88 -13.53 -8.35
CA LEU A 651 15.64 -12.79 -8.16
C LEU A 651 15.11 -12.97 -6.73
N PRO A 652 14.90 -11.87 -5.98
CA PRO A 652 14.19 -11.92 -4.70
C PRO A 652 12.80 -12.54 -4.80
N GLY A 653 12.40 -13.31 -3.80
CA GLY A 653 11.16 -14.08 -3.84
C GLY A 653 9.89 -13.22 -3.98
N TYR A 654 9.90 -12.00 -3.45
CA TYR A 654 8.78 -11.06 -3.56
C TYR A 654 8.56 -10.51 -4.98
N LEU A 655 9.56 -10.60 -5.86
CA LEU A 655 9.46 -10.19 -7.27
C LEU A 655 8.99 -11.32 -8.19
N ARG A 656 8.85 -12.55 -7.68
CA ARG A 656 8.50 -13.74 -8.47
C ARG A 656 7.25 -13.54 -9.32
N GLU A 657 6.15 -13.09 -8.71
CA GLU A 657 4.87 -12.94 -9.43
C GLU A 657 4.97 -11.92 -10.55
N ALA A 658 5.59 -10.76 -10.29
CA ALA A 658 5.80 -9.74 -11.30
C ALA A 658 6.70 -10.24 -12.44
N PHE A 659 7.73 -11.03 -12.11
CA PHE A 659 8.60 -11.66 -13.09
C PHE A 659 7.85 -12.65 -13.96
N LEU A 660 7.09 -13.57 -13.36
CA LEU A 660 6.28 -14.55 -14.09
C LEU A 660 5.27 -13.85 -14.99
N GLU A 661 4.52 -12.87 -14.47
CA GLU A 661 3.56 -12.08 -15.27
C GLU A 661 4.24 -11.37 -16.46
N THR A 662 5.46 -10.87 -16.28
CA THR A 662 6.21 -10.18 -17.34
C THR A 662 6.82 -11.14 -18.34
N MET A 663 7.24 -12.33 -17.91
CA MET A 663 7.85 -13.35 -18.75
C MET A 663 6.81 -14.15 -19.55
N ASP A 664 5.58 -14.30 -19.06
CA ASP A 664 4.52 -15.13 -19.67
C ASP A 664 4.33 -14.83 -21.17
N PRO A 665 4.23 -13.57 -21.63
CA PRO A 665 4.08 -13.29 -23.06
C PRO A 665 5.31 -13.64 -23.89
N PHE A 666 6.51 -13.65 -23.30
CA PHE A 666 7.74 -14.03 -24.01
C PHE A 666 7.74 -15.53 -24.33
N LEU A 667 7.05 -16.35 -23.53
CA LEU A 667 6.93 -17.80 -23.75
C LEU A 667 6.14 -18.14 -25.02
N ASP A 668 5.24 -17.24 -25.44
CA ASP A 668 4.46 -17.38 -26.67
C ASP A 668 5.26 -17.01 -27.93
N THR A 669 6.52 -16.62 -27.76
CA THR A 669 7.41 -16.23 -28.86
C THR A 669 8.66 -17.11 -28.91
N ASP A 670 9.45 -16.94 -29.97
CA ASP A 670 10.76 -17.57 -30.10
C ASP A 670 11.88 -16.73 -29.45
N CYS A 671 11.54 -15.78 -28.57
CA CYS A 671 12.50 -14.85 -28.01
C CYS A 671 13.65 -15.55 -27.28
N PHE A 672 14.88 -15.11 -27.53
CA PHE A 672 16.06 -15.67 -26.89
C PHE A 672 16.20 -15.24 -25.41
N LEU A 673 16.69 -16.15 -24.54
CA LEU A 673 16.86 -15.92 -23.08
C LEU A 673 17.58 -14.61 -22.77
N GLU A 674 18.69 -14.34 -23.45
CA GLU A 674 19.56 -13.18 -23.19
C GLU A 674 18.99 -11.86 -23.74
N ILE A 675 17.73 -11.89 -24.18
CA ILE A 675 16.88 -10.72 -24.44
C ILE A 675 15.70 -10.74 -23.47
N ALA A 676 14.94 -11.85 -23.43
CA ALA A 676 13.71 -11.97 -22.64
C ALA A 676 13.95 -11.72 -21.14
N VAL A 677 14.93 -12.41 -20.54
CA VAL A 677 15.17 -12.35 -19.10
C VAL A 677 15.77 -11.01 -18.66
N PRO A 678 16.82 -10.48 -19.31
CA PRO A 678 17.31 -9.13 -19.00
C PRO A 678 16.22 -8.06 -19.13
N THR A 679 15.39 -8.13 -20.19
CA THR A 679 14.27 -7.22 -20.38
C THR A 679 13.26 -7.33 -19.23
N ALA A 680 12.82 -8.54 -18.89
CA ALA A 680 11.87 -8.76 -17.80
C ALA A 680 12.39 -8.28 -16.44
N VAL A 681 13.68 -8.52 -16.15
CA VAL A 681 14.35 -8.04 -14.93
C VAL A 681 14.25 -6.51 -14.80
N HIS A 682 14.50 -5.75 -15.87
CA HIS A 682 14.41 -4.29 -15.82
C HIS A 682 12.97 -3.79 -15.72
N LEU A 683 12.02 -4.50 -16.35
CA LEU A 683 10.60 -4.15 -16.33
C LEU A 683 9.94 -4.32 -14.95
N ILE A 684 10.41 -5.26 -14.14
CA ILE A 684 9.84 -5.52 -12.80
C ILE A 684 10.58 -4.83 -11.66
N ARG A 685 11.78 -4.32 -11.93
CA ARG A 685 12.63 -3.68 -10.92
C ARG A 685 11.95 -2.40 -10.39
N PRO A 686 11.77 -2.27 -9.07
CA PRO A 686 11.31 -1.03 -8.47
C PRO A 686 12.24 0.15 -8.83
N PRO A 687 11.72 1.33 -9.24
CA PRO A 687 12.57 2.46 -9.63
C PRO A 687 13.56 2.93 -8.55
N SER A 688 13.20 2.77 -7.28
CA SER A 688 14.04 3.13 -6.13
C SER A 688 15.14 2.11 -5.83
N GLN A 689 15.15 0.97 -6.51
CA GLN A 689 16.02 -0.15 -6.21
C GLN A 689 17.12 -0.27 -7.26
N LYS A 690 18.35 -0.49 -6.79
CA LYS A 690 19.50 -0.78 -7.64
C LYS A 690 19.66 -2.29 -7.86
N ILE A 691 20.22 -2.65 -9.00
CA ILE A 691 20.64 -4.02 -9.32
C ILE A 691 22.03 -4.23 -8.72
N SER A 692 22.26 -5.34 -8.04
CA SER A 692 23.60 -5.72 -7.61
C SER A 692 24.36 -6.32 -8.78
N PHE A 693 25.47 -5.70 -9.14
CA PHE A 693 26.26 -6.08 -10.30
C PHE A 693 26.99 -7.39 -10.03
N VAL A 694 26.69 -8.43 -10.82
CA VAL A 694 27.40 -9.72 -10.77
C VAL A 694 28.52 -9.69 -11.80
N ASP A 695 29.76 -9.81 -11.33
CA ASP A 695 30.94 -9.93 -12.18
C ASP A 695 31.00 -11.34 -12.78
N HIS A 696 30.58 -11.44 -14.04
CA HIS A 696 30.39 -12.70 -14.76
C HIS A 696 31.32 -12.78 -15.98
N TRP A 697 32.16 -13.82 -16.04
CA TRP A 697 33.20 -13.96 -17.05
C TRP A 697 33.04 -15.23 -17.88
N TRP A 698 33.37 -15.17 -19.16
CA TRP A 698 33.35 -16.31 -20.07
C TRP A 698 34.76 -16.88 -20.27
N ILE A 699 34.89 -18.21 -20.18
CA ILE A 699 36.12 -18.91 -20.50
C ILE A 699 36.05 -19.38 -21.96
N TRP A 700 36.87 -18.76 -22.81
CA TRP A 700 36.90 -19.05 -24.26
C TRP A 700 37.95 -20.09 -24.66
N GLU A 701 39.00 -20.24 -23.85
CA GLU A 701 40.14 -21.11 -24.13
C GLU A 701 40.37 -22.12 -23.01
N GLU A 702 40.84 -23.32 -23.36
CA GLU A 702 41.22 -24.32 -22.37
C GLU A 702 42.43 -23.87 -21.53
N PRO A 703 42.53 -24.29 -20.25
CA PRO A 703 41.69 -25.28 -19.59
C PRO A 703 40.40 -24.69 -18.98
N LEU A 704 39.26 -25.35 -19.20
CA LEU A 704 37.95 -24.90 -18.71
C LEU A 704 37.65 -25.38 -17.27
N ASN A 705 38.63 -25.35 -16.38
CA ASN A 705 38.56 -26.02 -15.07
C ASN A 705 39.13 -25.15 -13.93
N ALA A 706 39.25 -25.75 -12.73
CA ALA A 706 39.71 -25.07 -11.52
C ALA A 706 41.12 -24.44 -11.65
N THR A 707 41.98 -24.98 -12.52
CA THR A 707 43.33 -24.43 -12.74
C THR A 707 43.26 -23.05 -13.39
N PHE A 708 42.39 -22.87 -14.38
CA PHE A 708 42.18 -21.57 -15.01
C PHE A 708 41.67 -20.55 -14.00
N VAL A 709 40.62 -20.90 -13.24
CA VAL A 709 40.05 -20.03 -12.20
C VAL A 709 41.11 -19.61 -11.19
N ARG A 710 41.95 -20.55 -10.72
CA ARG A 710 43.03 -20.26 -9.78
C ARG A 710 44.07 -19.30 -10.36
N ASN A 711 44.44 -19.46 -11.63
CA ASN A 711 45.40 -18.59 -12.28
C ASN A 711 44.83 -17.16 -12.40
N GLN A 712 43.58 -17.02 -12.85
CA GLN A 712 42.91 -15.70 -12.92
C GLN A 712 42.85 -15.04 -11.54
N TRP A 713 42.53 -15.78 -10.49
CA TRP A 713 42.48 -15.25 -9.12
C TRP A 713 43.87 -14.90 -8.56
N ALA A 714 44.92 -15.60 -8.98
CA ALA A 714 46.30 -15.27 -8.64
C ALA A 714 46.74 -13.96 -9.31
N ASP A 715 46.22 -13.69 -10.51
CA ASP A 715 46.46 -12.46 -11.28
C ASP A 715 45.55 -11.29 -10.82
N GLY A 716 44.73 -11.48 -9.78
CA GLY A 716 43.86 -10.45 -9.21
C GLY A 716 42.47 -10.37 -9.84
N TYR A 717 42.14 -11.25 -10.79
CA TYR A 717 40.84 -11.32 -11.47
C TYR A 717 39.90 -12.31 -10.77
N GLU A 718 39.70 -12.14 -9.46
CA GLU A 718 38.64 -12.86 -8.75
C GLU A 718 37.27 -12.29 -9.15
N VAL A 719 36.35 -13.17 -9.53
CA VAL A 719 35.01 -12.79 -10.03
C VAL A 719 33.93 -13.60 -9.33
N ASP A 720 32.67 -13.19 -9.52
CA ASP A 720 31.53 -13.81 -8.85
C ASP A 720 31.13 -15.13 -9.52
N THR A 721 31.21 -15.18 -10.86
CA THR A 721 30.89 -16.40 -11.63
C THR A 721 31.71 -16.53 -12.92
N PHE A 722 31.96 -17.77 -13.36
CA PHE A 722 32.58 -18.09 -14.65
C PHE A 722 31.69 -19.00 -15.48
N HIS A 723 31.53 -18.73 -16.78
CA HIS A 723 30.80 -19.60 -17.71
C HIS A 723 31.72 -20.30 -18.73
N LYS A 724 31.22 -21.48 -19.14
CA LYS A 724 31.85 -22.64 -19.78
C LYS A 724 32.80 -23.45 -18.87
N TYR A 725 32.58 -23.44 -17.55
CA TYR A 725 33.29 -24.31 -16.63
C TYR A 725 32.92 -25.79 -16.84
N GLN A 726 33.92 -26.67 -16.89
CA GLN A 726 33.75 -28.11 -17.06
C GLN A 726 34.08 -28.86 -15.76
N PHE A 727 33.06 -29.52 -15.20
CA PHE A 727 33.21 -30.37 -14.01
C PHE A 727 33.83 -31.74 -14.34
N GLY A 728 33.68 -32.23 -15.57
CA GLY A 728 34.30 -33.46 -16.05
C GLY A 728 35.52 -33.21 -16.94
N LYS A 729 36.03 -34.28 -17.55
CA LYS A 729 37.07 -34.23 -18.58
C LYS A 729 36.72 -35.15 -19.74
N LYS A 730 37.32 -34.90 -20.90
CA LYS A 730 37.28 -35.85 -22.01
C LYS A 730 38.33 -36.95 -21.80
N ASP A 731 37.95 -38.19 -22.08
CA ASP A 731 38.89 -39.30 -22.19
C ASP A 731 39.70 -39.23 -23.50
N GLU A 732 40.62 -40.18 -23.70
CA GLU A 732 41.45 -40.26 -24.91
C GLU A 732 40.64 -40.45 -26.20
N GLN A 733 39.39 -40.91 -26.07
CA GLN A 733 38.45 -41.13 -27.16
C GLN A 733 37.52 -39.92 -27.36
N GLY A 734 37.66 -38.87 -26.56
CA GLY A 734 36.86 -37.65 -26.63
C GLY A 734 35.51 -37.73 -25.90
N HIS A 735 35.20 -38.83 -25.22
CA HIS A 735 33.97 -38.95 -24.43
C HIS A 735 34.11 -38.22 -23.10
N PHE A 736 33.06 -37.53 -22.69
CA PHE A 736 33.03 -36.88 -21.38
C PHE A 736 32.85 -37.92 -20.27
N GLN A 737 33.73 -37.86 -19.28
CA GLN A 737 33.66 -38.61 -18.03
C GLN A 737 33.80 -37.64 -16.87
N GLY A 738 33.19 -37.94 -15.72
CA GLY A 738 33.39 -37.12 -14.54
C GLY A 738 34.75 -37.35 -13.88
N ASP A 739 35.28 -36.32 -13.22
CA ASP A 739 36.59 -36.35 -12.59
C ASP A 739 36.48 -35.91 -11.12
N SER A 740 36.64 -36.86 -10.19
CA SER A 740 36.60 -36.56 -8.75
C SER A 740 37.72 -35.60 -8.30
N GLY A 741 38.83 -35.52 -9.04
CA GLY A 741 39.91 -34.57 -8.77
C GLY A 741 39.47 -33.12 -8.95
N HIS A 742 38.53 -32.85 -9.87
CA HIS A 742 37.97 -31.51 -10.06
C HIS A 742 37.15 -31.05 -8.85
N ILE A 743 36.44 -31.95 -8.17
CA ILE A 743 35.65 -31.62 -6.97
C ILE A 743 36.56 -31.08 -5.86
N MET A 744 37.66 -31.80 -5.56
CA MET A 744 38.61 -31.34 -4.55
C MET A 744 39.24 -30.00 -4.95
N ALA A 745 39.64 -29.87 -6.22
CA ALA A 745 40.23 -28.64 -6.72
C ALA A 745 39.27 -27.44 -6.59
N VAL A 746 37.97 -27.65 -6.73
CA VAL A 746 36.97 -26.59 -6.58
C VAL A 746 36.63 -26.33 -5.11
N GLN A 747 36.56 -27.36 -4.26
CA GLN A 747 36.44 -27.16 -2.82
C GLN A 747 37.61 -26.30 -2.30
N ASP A 748 38.83 -26.56 -2.79
CA ASP A 748 40.00 -25.74 -2.49
C ASP A 748 39.85 -24.30 -3.02
N LEU A 749 39.25 -24.10 -4.20
CA LEU A 749 38.92 -22.76 -4.70
C LEU A 749 37.92 -22.05 -3.79
N GLN A 750 36.81 -22.69 -3.42
CA GLN A 750 35.84 -22.08 -2.50
C GLN A 750 36.51 -21.70 -1.17
N LEU A 751 37.37 -22.57 -0.63
CA LEU A 751 38.12 -22.31 0.60
C LEU A 751 39.11 -21.13 0.43
N ASP A 752 39.81 -21.04 -0.70
CA ASP A 752 40.70 -19.91 -1.01
C ASP A 752 39.92 -18.60 -1.09
N SER A 753 38.76 -18.61 -1.76
CA SER A 753 37.90 -17.42 -1.82
C SER A 753 37.37 -17.05 -0.42
N PHE A 754 36.94 -18.00 0.41
CA PHE A 754 36.56 -17.71 1.82
C PHE A 754 37.68 -16.97 2.56
N LYS A 755 38.94 -17.38 2.38
CA LYS A 755 40.10 -16.70 3.00
C LYS A 755 40.27 -15.28 2.46
N ARG A 756 40.19 -15.09 1.13
CA ARG A 756 40.32 -13.79 0.47
C ARG A 756 39.22 -12.80 0.86
N GLN A 757 37.99 -13.30 1.03
CA GLN A 757 36.86 -12.50 1.47
C GLN A 757 36.82 -12.29 3.00
N GLY A 758 37.81 -12.79 3.76
CA GLY A 758 37.90 -12.60 5.21
C GLY A 758 36.85 -13.39 6.01
N MET A 759 36.42 -14.53 5.50
CA MET A 759 35.32 -15.35 6.04
C MET A 759 35.75 -16.74 6.54
N ALA A 760 37.05 -17.09 6.42
CA ALA A 760 37.61 -18.40 6.78
C ALA A 760 38.10 -18.50 8.23
#